data_AF-A0A8G1QTZ1-F1
#
_entry.id   AF-A0A8G1QTZ1-F1
#
_cell.length_a   1.000
_cell.length_b   1.000
_cell.length_c   1.000
_cell.angle_alpha   90.00
_cell.angle_beta   90.00
_cell.angle_gamma   90.00
#
_symmetry.space_group_name_H-M   'P 1'
#
loop_
_entity.id
_entity.type
_entity.pdbx_description
1 polymer ?
#
loop_
_entity_poly.entity_id
_entity_poly.type
_entity_poly.pdbx_seq_one_letter_code
_entity_poly.pdbx_strand_id
1 'polypeptide(L)'
;MERVLAQHAQEHPDAMAVLDGPQALTYGQLLARATCLADRLQLKDKVEAEEPVGILLSPGLSQVVAQVAVRLVGATCVPLDPKQPQKRICELLRDVAVRRVIVEDLCTERYEGFDLHPMEHLEPALFRHDNHLVTQKDCPQKEDGRSHILFTSGSTGKPKPVQIQTSSILHLAMENNMTPLSYTDRVTAFNNPGFDLSLFETWATLIARATIVVLPKGVATDASRLLAFLTETRASVMIIPTALFNVIASTAPNAFRALRHVITAGEAANPRALRSVLEKEPPENLWNGYGPTEGTTLTTLYRVTLPDCLEDRISIGQPIGKAIVYLLDDNLEPIEESGIHGEICIGGPGKSAGYLHRKRENEERFVQILNPHRYTKGTGITDSTTDAGSSIVELYRTGDIGQWRRDKPGFLDYIGRRDTQVKHQGFLVELEEISRIMESSPLVESCVVIQRPPLSVLHSSILIAYIIPSGGNKQSQDAILRFAQATLPSYMIPERFELVTTFPLTANGKVDRQALLDSYAQGPRKGEAGRKRRVVNDTSISPNDTDTRSVLAKIWEELLQVSHPTPEQDFFLLGASSIQAAALIALIQHRLERLITMDELHTHARFSSLCDLLDTGQAPGDDRYKNAPDYTSIWANDVDIVNDIPLAPDWESAAEGRAFLTGATGFVGAHILRRLIERSGVKQVACIARARDGQSAAARVQKAMEKYDLFPESLELSQKILVLEGDISDEKLGLGPTQFNWLVDWASVIFHVAAKVNFCESYQEHHRDNVIGTRNVLNAAALGRRKAFHYMSSIDVFGPSGMILGTRSIPEDSPLIKHLPALRYDLGYGQSQWTAEAMVRRMQEKGLPIAIYRPGFIIGDSVTGASNPDDFITRWIVGCMEMGTFPRIVDMRFEYCTIDFVCSSVLQIASENKNLGQAYHILSPDRTKSLTVEDTIILLHEAGYPVRMINYSDWVEQAVKSGTSEGALAPLMPLLQERVLGELTRWECAQFSPVYECTNTVRALAGCPEAQYKPFTIDVLRRSMAFWKRKGFYDV
;
A
#
# COMPACT_ATOMS: atom_id res chain seq x y z
N MET A 1 8.04 33.38 11.02
CA MET A 1 7.42 32.82 9.78
C MET A 1 5.98 33.29 9.61
N GLU A 2 5.22 33.23 10.68
CA GLU A 2 3.85 33.70 10.88
C GLU A 2 3.64 35.12 10.36
N ARG A 3 4.55 36.06 10.66
CA ARG A 3 4.52 37.43 10.14
C ARG A 3 4.58 37.50 8.61
N VAL A 4 5.41 36.66 7.99
CA VAL A 4 5.54 36.57 6.52
C VAL A 4 4.25 36.01 5.92
N LEU A 5 3.69 34.97 6.53
CA LEU A 5 2.41 34.40 6.10
C LEU A 5 1.26 35.42 6.23
N ALA A 6 1.20 36.13 7.35
CA ALA A 6 0.21 37.18 7.59
C ALA A 6 0.36 38.33 6.57
N GLN A 7 1.61 38.69 6.21
CA GLN A 7 1.87 39.65 5.13
C GLN A 7 1.29 39.16 3.81
N HIS A 8 1.60 37.93 3.40
CA HIS A 8 1.11 37.35 2.15
C HIS A 8 -0.42 37.29 2.11
N ALA A 9 -1.07 36.94 3.22
CA ALA A 9 -2.52 36.93 3.33
C ALA A 9 -3.14 38.34 3.28
N GLN A 10 -2.43 39.39 3.68
CA GLN A 10 -2.89 40.78 3.61
C GLN A 10 -2.67 41.40 2.22
N GLU A 11 -1.48 41.21 1.64
CA GLU A 11 -1.10 41.80 0.35
C GLU A 11 -1.68 41.00 -0.82
N HIS A 12 -1.86 39.69 -0.65
CA HIS A 12 -2.27 38.75 -1.70
C HIS A 12 -3.29 37.71 -1.19
N PRO A 13 -4.44 38.13 -0.63
CA PRO A 13 -5.43 37.25 -0.01
C PRO A 13 -5.99 36.17 -0.96
N ASP A 14 -6.06 36.47 -2.26
CA ASP A 14 -6.63 35.58 -3.28
C ASP A 14 -5.59 34.63 -3.92
N ALA A 15 -4.30 34.77 -3.59
CA ALA A 15 -3.27 33.87 -4.08
C ALA A 15 -3.48 32.45 -3.53
N MET A 16 -3.29 31.42 -4.36
CA MET A 16 -3.50 30.03 -3.96
C MET A 16 -2.37 29.54 -3.04
N ALA A 17 -2.73 29.12 -1.83
CA ALA A 17 -1.80 28.58 -0.84
C ALA A 17 -1.74 27.05 -0.89
N VAL A 18 -2.89 26.38 -0.99
CA VAL A 18 -2.99 24.91 -0.98
C VAL A 18 -3.99 24.44 -2.04
N LEU A 19 -3.62 23.44 -2.83
CA LEU A 19 -4.50 22.67 -3.71
C LEU A 19 -4.49 21.21 -3.25
N ASP A 20 -5.66 20.68 -2.87
CA ASP A 20 -5.87 19.33 -2.36
C ASP A 20 -7.06 18.67 -3.08
N GLY A 21 -6.78 18.01 -4.21
CA GLY A 21 -7.81 17.47 -5.09
C GLY A 21 -8.79 18.57 -5.55
N PRO A 22 -10.12 18.42 -5.33
CA PRO A 22 -11.10 19.44 -5.67
C PRO A 22 -11.14 20.63 -4.69
N GLN A 23 -10.47 20.52 -3.54
CA GLN A 23 -10.43 21.58 -2.53
C GLN A 23 -9.21 22.48 -2.75
N ALA A 24 -9.39 23.78 -2.51
CA ALA A 24 -8.28 24.73 -2.54
C ALA A 24 -8.46 25.79 -1.44
N LEU A 25 -7.35 26.29 -0.92
CA LEU A 25 -7.31 27.46 -0.06
C LEU A 25 -6.44 28.55 -0.67
N THR A 26 -6.94 29.78 -0.61
CA THR A 26 -6.10 30.96 -0.78
C THR A 26 -5.33 31.29 0.50
N TYR A 27 -4.32 32.15 0.43
CA TYR A 27 -3.58 32.62 1.60
C TYR A 27 -4.50 33.29 2.64
N GLY A 28 -5.48 34.09 2.20
CA GLY A 28 -6.48 34.68 3.08
C GLY A 28 -7.34 33.64 3.78
N GLN A 29 -7.80 32.62 3.04
CA GLN A 29 -8.62 31.53 3.60
C GLN A 29 -7.82 30.63 4.55
N LEU A 30 -6.56 30.34 4.22
CA LEU A 30 -5.64 29.59 5.08
C LEU A 30 -5.44 30.31 6.42
N LEU A 31 -5.10 31.61 6.39
CA LEU A 31 -4.91 32.39 7.61
C LEU A 31 -6.20 32.48 8.43
N ALA A 32 -7.35 32.66 7.79
CA ALA A 32 -8.64 32.72 8.48
C ALA A 32 -8.96 31.40 9.19
N ARG A 33 -8.81 30.25 8.50
CA ARG A 33 -9.03 28.92 9.10
C ARG A 33 -8.06 28.65 10.25
N ALA A 34 -6.80 29.01 10.06
CA ALA A 34 -5.77 28.84 11.08
C ALA A 34 -6.00 29.75 12.30
N THR A 35 -6.50 30.97 12.11
CA THR A 35 -6.86 31.89 13.19
C THR A 35 -8.01 31.32 14.03
N CYS A 36 -9.04 30.79 13.40
CA CYS A 36 -10.15 30.15 14.12
C CYS A 36 -9.67 28.95 14.96
N LEU A 37 -8.79 28.12 14.40
CA LEU A 37 -8.19 27.02 15.12
C LEU A 37 -7.28 27.51 16.26
N ALA A 38 -6.53 28.59 16.05
CA ALA A 38 -5.69 29.22 17.06
C ALA A 38 -6.52 29.74 18.24
N ASP A 39 -7.62 30.43 17.98
CA ASP A 39 -8.56 30.90 19.01
C ASP A 39 -9.10 29.71 19.82
N ARG A 40 -9.49 28.63 19.13
CA ARG A 40 -9.99 27.41 19.78
C ARG A 40 -8.96 26.74 20.69
N LEU A 41 -7.68 26.73 20.29
CA LEU A 41 -6.60 26.22 21.14
C LEU A 41 -6.43 27.05 22.43
N GLN A 42 -6.84 28.32 22.42
CA GLN A 42 -6.76 29.25 23.56
C GLN A 42 -8.01 29.27 24.46
N LEU A 43 -9.16 28.70 24.04
CA LEU A 43 -10.45 28.87 24.74
C LEU A 43 -10.50 28.25 26.15
N LYS A 44 -9.85 27.10 26.38
CA LYS A 44 -9.94 26.35 27.65
C LYS A 44 -8.90 26.85 28.65
N ASP A 45 -7.64 26.82 28.23
CA ASP A 45 -6.49 27.32 28.97
C ASP A 45 -5.56 28.00 27.97
N LYS A 46 -4.89 29.09 28.38
CA LYS A 46 -3.93 29.78 27.53
C LYS A 46 -2.81 28.81 27.12
N VAL A 47 -2.48 28.82 25.83
CA VAL A 47 -1.32 28.09 25.31
C VAL A 47 -0.07 28.88 25.70
N GLU A 48 0.88 28.23 26.36
CA GLU A 48 2.14 28.87 26.74
C GLU A 48 3.12 28.96 25.57
N ALA A 49 4.04 29.92 25.62
CA ALA A 49 5.06 30.07 24.58
C ALA A 49 5.89 28.79 24.45
N GLU A 50 6.09 28.35 23.20
CA GLU A 50 6.78 27.12 22.82
C GLU A 50 6.17 25.83 23.38
N GLU A 51 4.94 25.88 23.93
CA GLU A 51 4.24 24.68 24.39
C GLU A 51 4.08 23.65 23.24
N PRO A 52 4.45 22.38 23.42
CA PRO A 52 4.28 21.36 22.39
C PRO A 52 2.82 20.99 22.14
N VAL A 53 2.38 21.07 20.88
CA VAL A 53 1.04 20.65 20.42
C VAL A 53 1.19 19.54 19.39
N GLY A 54 0.57 18.39 19.66
CA GLY A 54 0.57 17.24 18.76
C GLY A 54 -0.30 17.49 17.52
N ILE A 55 0.14 17.05 16.35
CA ILE A 55 -0.64 17.14 15.11
C ILE A 55 -0.67 15.74 14.46
N LEU A 56 -1.83 15.08 14.47
CA LEU A 56 -2.04 13.73 13.94
C LEU A 56 -2.88 13.78 12.66
N LEU A 57 -2.35 14.45 11.64
CA LEU A 57 -3.01 14.69 10.36
C LEU A 57 -2.10 14.22 9.22
N SER A 58 -2.69 13.59 8.20
CA SER A 58 -1.96 13.19 6.98
C SER A 58 -1.59 14.43 6.14
N PRO A 59 -0.62 14.36 5.21
CA PRO A 59 -0.32 15.46 4.29
C PRO A 59 -1.60 15.92 3.58
N GLY A 60 -1.88 17.23 3.65
CA GLY A 60 -3.14 17.77 3.14
C GLY A 60 -3.48 19.14 3.71
N LEU A 61 -4.60 19.67 3.27
CA LEU A 61 -5.11 20.99 3.69
C LEU A 61 -5.23 21.12 5.21
N SER A 62 -5.86 20.14 5.89
CA SER A 62 -6.07 20.14 7.34
C SER A 62 -4.75 20.25 8.11
N GLN A 63 -3.73 19.53 7.66
CA GLN A 63 -2.41 19.50 8.28
C GLN A 63 -1.70 20.86 8.19
N VAL A 64 -1.80 21.53 7.03
CA VAL A 64 -1.24 22.88 6.84
C VAL A 64 -1.94 23.89 7.75
N VAL A 65 -3.27 23.85 7.82
CA VAL A 65 -4.07 24.72 8.72
C VAL A 65 -3.66 24.52 10.19
N ALA A 66 -3.51 23.26 10.62
CA ALA A 66 -3.12 22.93 11.99
C ALA A 66 -1.72 23.47 12.35
N GLN A 67 -0.73 23.27 11.48
CA GLN A 67 0.61 23.81 11.70
C GLN A 67 0.60 25.33 11.84
N VAL A 68 -0.10 26.03 10.94
CA VAL A 68 -0.19 27.49 11.00
C VAL A 68 -0.86 27.93 12.30
N ALA A 69 -1.96 27.30 12.71
CA ALA A 69 -2.69 27.65 13.93
C ALA A 69 -1.84 27.51 15.20
N VAL A 70 -1.10 26.39 15.32
CA VAL A 70 -0.17 26.16 16.45
C VAL A 70 0.91 27.24 16.48
N ARG A 71 1.42 27.64 15.32
CA ARG A 71 2.41 28.71 15.22
C ARG A 71 1.86 30.09 15.53
N LEU A 72 0.62 30.39 15.14
CA LEU A 72 -0.05 31.67 15.47
C LEU A 72 -0.19 31.88 16.98
N VAL A 73 -0.43 30.83 17.76
CA VAL A 73 -0.47 30.91 19.24
C VAL A 73 0.91 30.88 19.90
N GLY A 74 2.00 30.83 19.12
CA GLY A 74 3.37 30.78 19.62
C GLY A 74 3.80 29.41 20.18
N ALA A 75 3.05 28.34 19.88
CA ALA A 75 3.32 26.98 20.34
C ALA A 75 4.21 26.19 19.37
N THR A 76 4.78 25.09 19.84
CA THR A 76 5.65 24.20 19.04
C THR A 76 4.83 23.11 18.35
N CYS A 77 4.99 22.97 17.03
CA CYS A 77 4.37 21.88 16.27
C CYS A 77 5.07 20.54 16.57
N VAL A 78 4.29 19.50 16.89
CA VAL A 78 4.76 18.11 17.00
C VAL A 78 3.97 17.23 16.02
N PRO A 79 4.27 17.30 14.71
CA PRO A 79 3.59 16.49 13.72
C PRO A 79 4.03 15.02 13.82
N LEU A 80 3.07 14.10 13.80
CA LEU A 80 3.31 12.66 13.77
C LEU A 80 2.39 12.00 12.75
N ASP A 81 2.83 10.88 12.18
CA ASP A 81 2.03 10.10 11.24
C ASP A 81 0.89 9.38 11.99
N PRO A 82 -0.39 9.64 11.67
CA PRO A 82 -1.51 8.97 12.31
C PRO A 82 -1.56 7.46 12.01
N LYS A 83 -0.77 6.96 11.05
CA LYS A 83 -0.66 5.52 10.74
C LYS A 83 0.33 4.77 11.64
N GLN A 84 1.11 5.47 12.47
CA GLN A 84 1.97 4.79 13.45
C GLN A 84 1.14 4.07 14.52
N PRO A 85 1.66 3.00 15.15
CA PRO A 85 0.98 2.35 16.25
C PRO A 85 0.60 3.35 17.35
N GLN A 86 -0.67 3.35 17.76
CA GLN A 86 -1.23 4.28 18.73
C GLN A 86 -0.40 4.39 20.02
N LYS A 87 0.07 3.24 20.54
CA LYS A 87 0.91 3.20 21.75
C LYS A 87 2.18 4.03 21.57
N ARG A 88 2.86 3.89 20.42
CA ARG A 88 4.08 4.64 20.09
C ARG A 88 3.78 6.14 19.97
N ILE A 89 2.69 6.52 19.30
CA ILE A 89 2.26 7.93 19.21
C ILE A 89 2.12 8.53 20.61
N CYS A 90 1.38 7.85 21.51
CA CYS A 90 1.17 8.32 22.87
C CYS A 90 2.49 8.42 23.68
N GLU A 91 3.43 7.50 23.48
CA GLU A 91 4.76 7.56 24.12
C GLU A 91 5.58 8.76 23.65
N LEU A 92 5.61 9.02 22.33
CA LEU A 92 6.30 10.19 21.75
C LEU A 92 5.72 11.51 22.25
N LEU A 93 4.39 11.63 22.24
CA LEU A 93 3.70 12.82 22.72
C LEU A 93 4.00 13.09 24.21
N ARG A 94 4.04 12.04 25.05
CA ARG A 94 4.39 12.17 26.47
C ARG A 94 5.86 12.52 26.70
N ASP A 95 6.78 12.00 25.88
CA ASP A 95 8.22 12.26 26.02
C ASP A 95 8.57 13.75 25.89
N VAL A 96 7.74 14.50 25.14
CA VAL A 96 7.87 15.95 24.96
C VAL A 96 6.75 16.73 25.65
N ALA A 97 6.05 16.11 26.59
CA ALA A 97 5.02 16.73 27.43
C ALA A 97 3.87 17.42 26.66
N VAL A 98 3.45 16.85 25.52
CA VAL A 98 2.26 17.33 24.79
C VAL A 98 1.01 17.15 25.66
N ARG A 99 0.22 18.23 25.76
CA ARG A 99 -1.10 18.21 26.41
C ARG A 99 -2.25 18.22 25.40
N ARG A 100 -2.10 18.99 24.32
CA ARG A 100 -3.13 19.21 23.30
C ARG A 100 -2.74 18.50 22.01
N VAL A 101 -3.70 17.80 21.39
CA VAL A 101 -3.47 17.07 20.14
C VAL A 101 -4.56 17.41 19.14
N ILE A 102 -4.14 17.91 17.98
CA ILE A 102 -5.02 18.17 16.84
C ILE A 102 -5.18 16.86 16.04
N VAL A 103 -6.42 16.48 15.79
CA VAL A 103 -6.81 15.23 15.11
C VAL A 103 -7.82 15.54 14.00
N GLU A 104 -8.01 14.64 13.03
CA GLU A 104 -9.02 14.85 11.98
C GLU A 104 -10.43 14.84 12.61
N ASP A 105 -10.79 13.74 13.27
CA ASP A 105 -12.09 13.52 13.90
C ASP A 105 -11.93 13.13 15.39
N LEU A 106 -12.99 13.34 16.19
CA LEU A 106 -13.00 12.96 17.60
C LEU A 106 -13.06 11.44 17.78
N CYS A 107 -11.95 10.83 18.20
CA CYS A 107 -11.92 9.46 18.71
C CYS A 107 -11.25 9.43 20.09
N THR A 108 -12.03 9.77 21.12
CA THR A 108 -11.53 9.95 22.50
C THR A 108 -10.92 8.68 23.09
N GLU A 109 -11.39 7.50 22.68
CA GLU A 109 -10.89 6.20 23.15
C GLU A 109 -9.45 5.91 22.69
N ARG A 110 -8.99 6.48 21.56
CA ARG A 110 -7.65 6.22 21.02
C ARG A 110 -6.53 7.05 21.68
N TYR A 111 -6.85 8.18 22.31
CA TYR A 111 -5.83 9.10 22.82
C TYR A 111 -6.17 9.57 24.24
N GLU A 112 -6.53 8.62 25.10
CA GLU A 112 -6.84 8.89 26.50
C GLU A 112 -5.68 9.61 27.21
N GLY A 113 -6.02 10.69 27.93
CA GLY A 113 -5.07 11.54 28.65
C GLY A 113 -4.55 12.75 27.87
N PHE A 114 -4.99 12.96 26.62
CA PHE A 114 -4.71 14.17 25.84
C PHE A 114 -5.97 15.02 25.63
N ASP A 115 -5.82 16.33 25.53
CA ASP A 115 -6.88 17.27 25.16
C ASP A 115 -7.00 17.32 23.64
N LEU A 116 -8.03 16.66 23.08
CA LEU A 116 -8.18 16.48 21.63
C LEU A 116 -8.92 17.65 20.99
N HIS A 117 -8.38 18.14 19.88
CA HIS A 117 -8.92 19.26 19.08
C HIS A 117 -9.20 18.77 17.64
N PRO A 118 -10.44 18.39 17.29
CA PRO A 118 -10.78 17.84 15.97
C PRO A 118 -10.83 18.91 14.89
N MET A 119 -10.48 18.59 13.64
CA MET A 119 -10.58 19.53 12.52
C MET A 119 -12.03 19.80 12.07
N GLU A 120 -12.99 19.00 12.53
CA GLU A 120 -14.43 19.19 12.32
C GLU A 120 -14.91 20.60 12.76
N HIS A 121 -15.91 21.13 12.03
CA HIS A 121 -16.59 22.42 12.27
C HIS A 121 -15.82 23.72 11.99
N LEU A 122 -14.71 23.67 11.23
CA LEU A 122 -14.08 24.87 10.65
C LEU A 122 -14.84 25.35 9.38
N GLU A 123 -16.14 25.66 9.51
CA GLU A 123 -17.11 25.93 8.42
C GLU A 123 -17.06 27.37 7.83
N PRO A 124 -17.00 27.56 6.49
CA PRO A 124 -17.01 28.86 5.78
C PRO A 124 -18.12 29.85 6.19
N ALA A 125 -19.26 29.37 6.69
CA ALA A 125 -20.39 30.22 7.07
C ALA A 125 -20.21 31.00 8.39
N LEU A 126 -19.24 30.62 9.24
CA LEU A 126 -18.87 31.37 10.45
C LEU A 126 -17.90 32.53 10.17
N PHE A 127 -17.41 32.66 8.92
CA PHE A 127 -16.43 33.66 8.51
C PHE A 127 -17.12 34.99 8.15
N ARG A 128 -17.73 35.64 9.15
CA ARG A 128 -18.04 37.07 9.01
C ARG A 128 -16.71 37.81 8.89
N HIS A 129 -16.62 38.68 7.89
CA HIS A 129 -15.48 39.56 7.61
C HIS A 129 -15.12 40.53 8.77
N ASP A 130 -15.86 40.48 9.89
CA ASP A 130 -15.65 41.26 11.11
C ASP A 130 -14.88 40.50 12.21
N ASN A 131 -14.48 39.24 12.00
CA ASN A 131 -13.63 38.52 12.95
C ASN A 131 -12.16 38.98 12.83
N HIS A 132 -11.50 39.15 13.97
CA HIS A 132 -10.12 39.62 14.12
C HIS A 132 -9.12 38.71 13.37
N LEU A 133 -8.88 38.96 12.09
CA LEU A 133 -7.80 38.30 11.36
C LEU A 133 -6.47 38.69 12.02
N VAL A 134 -5.63 37.69 12.29
CA VAL A 134 -4.29 37.91 12.85
C VAL A 134 -3.48 38.75 11.87
N THR A 135 -3.03 39.91 12.33
CA THR A 135 -2.12 40.77 11.60
C THR A 135 -0.68 40.50 12.01
N GLN A 136 0.29 41.06 11.28
CA GLN A 136 1.70 41.00 11.68
C GLN A 136 1.94 41.47 13.12
N LYS A 137 1.10 42.38 13.65
CA LYS A 137 1.22 42.93 15.01
C LYS A 137 0.78 41.93 16.08
N ASP A 138 -0.13 41.02 15.73
CA ASP A 138 -0.69 40.04 16.65
C ASP A 138 0.18 38.76 16.71
N CYS A 139 1.10 38.59 15.75
CA CYS A 139 2.04 37.49 15.74
C CYS A 139 3.09 37.59 16.87
N PRO A 140 3.62 36.44 17.37
CA PRO A 140 4.69 36.42 18.36
C PRO A 140 5.90 37.28 17.97
N GLN A 141 6.44 38.04 18.93
CA GLN A 141 7.53 39.02 18.70
C GLN A 141 8.95 38.40 18.75
N LYS A 142 9.11 37.18 19.26
CA LYS A 142 10.42 36.52 19.41
C LYS A 142 10.79 35.76 18.14
N GLU A 143 11.89 36.14 17.49
CA GLU A 143 12.31 35.57 16.19
C GLU A 143 12.98 34.19 16.30
N ASP A 144 13.52 33.82 17.47
CA ASP A 144 14.42 32.66 17.62
C ASP A 144 13.84 31.52 18.49
N GLY A 145 12.51 31.41 18.52
CA GLY A 145 11.81 30.36 19.28
C GLY A 145 11.75 29.01 18.55
N ARG A 146 11.53 27.95 19.33
CA ARG A 146 11.29 26.60 18.80
C ARG A 146 10.01 26.59 17.94
N SER A 147 10.14 26.07 16.72
CA SER A 147 9.03 25.96 15.77
C SER A 147 8.44 24.56 15.77
N HIS A 148 9.30 23.55 15.64
CA HIS A 148 8.89 22.15 15.55
C HIS A 148 9.73 21.27 16.46
N ILE A 149 9.13 20.18 16.90
CA ILE A 149 9.87 19.01 17.39
C ILE A 149 9.61 17.88 16.41
N LEU A 150 10.69 17.40 15.79
CA LEU A 150 10.67 16.23 14.92
C LEU A 150 11.41 15.09 15.60
N PHE A 151 10.88 13.88 15.52
CA PHE A 151 11.51 12.72 16.13
C PHE A 151 12.38 11.98 15.12
N THR A 152 13.65 11.82 15.47
CA THR A 152 14.56 10.89 14.77
C THR A 152 14.74 9.63 15.59
N SER A 153 15.15 8.54 14.96
CA SER A 153 15.48 7.31 15.69
C SER A 153 16.66 7.57 16.64
N GLY A 154 16.71 6.84 17.77
CA GLY A 154 17.77 7.05 18.77
C GLY A 154 18.61 5.82 19.10
N SER A 155 19.93 6.00 19.12
CA SER A 155 20.93 5.02 19.60
C SER A 155 20.71 4.51 21.04
N THR A 156 19.90 5.21 21.83
CA THR A 156 19.49 4.81 23.19
C THR A 156 18.24 3.91 23.23
N GLY A 157 17.68 3.53 22.08
CA GLY A 157 16.46 2.73 22.04
C GLY A 157 15.18 3.55 22.05
N LYS A 158 15.28 4.87 22.16
CA LYS A 158 14.15 5.80 22.20
C LYS A 158 14.36 6.89 21.17
N PRO A 159 13.32 7.27 20.41
CA PRO A 159 13.39 8.40 19.50
C PRO A 159 13.89 9.69 20.17
N LYS A 160 14.68 10.46 19.43
CA LYS A 160 15.29 11.72 19.85
C LYS A 160 14.42 12.90 19.38
N PRO A 161 13.93 13.75 20.28
CA PRO A 161 13.12 14.91 19.91
C PRO A 161 14.00 16.10 19.48
N VAL A 162 14.25 16.24 18.17
CA VAL A 162 15.05 17.33 17.60
C VAL A 162 14.29 18.65 17.62
N GLN A 163 14.88 19.70 18.18
CA GLN A 163 14.26 21.02 18.30
C GLN A 163 14.61 21.92 17.11
N ILE A 164 13.70 22.02 16.14
CA ILE A 164 13.87 22.86 14.96
C ILE A 164 13.50 24.30 15.32
N GLN A 165 14.38 25.25 15.01
CA GLN A 165 14.17 26.66 15.28
C GLN A 165 13.46 27.36 14.12
N THR A 166 12.73 28.42 14.45
CA THR A 166 12.09 29.31 13.47
C THR A 166 13.12 29.91 12.50
N SER A 167 14.28 30.31 13.01
CA SER A 167 15.41 30.84 12.25
C SER A 167 15.98 29.83 11.25
N SER A 168 16.05 28.54 11.61
CA SER A 168 16.53 27.48 10.72
C SER A 168 15.60 27.25 9.53
N ILE A 169 14.27 27.25 9.75
CA ILE A 169 13.30 27.12 8.66
C ILE A 169 13.31 28.37 7.76
N LEU A 170 13.46 29.57 8.35
CA LEU A 170 13.60 30.81 7.57
C LEU A 170 14.87 30.79 6.70
N HIS A 171 15.98 30.29 7.22
CA HIS A 171 17.21 30.11 6.44
C HIS A 171 17.01 29.12 5.28
N LEU A 172 16.40 27.96 5.52
CA LEU A 172 16.04 26.99 4.47
C LEU A 172 15.17 27.63 3.37
N ALA A 173 14.21 28.48 3.75
CA ALA A 173 13.25 29.07 2.84
C ALA A 173 13.77 30.29 2.05
N MET A 174 14.55 31.17 2.70
CA MET A 174 14.91 32.49 2.15
C MET A 174 16.35 32.57 1.63
N GLU A 175 17.24 31.70 2.13
CA GLU A 175 18.69 31.78 1.85
C GLU A 175 19.18 30.60 1.00
N ASN A 176 18.28 29.71 0.58
CA ASN A 176 18.57 28.66 -0.39
C ASN A 176 18.61 29.24 -1.81
N ASN A 177 19.77 29.78 -2.17
CA ASN A 177 20.08 30.39 -3.46
C ASN A 177 20.18 29.39 -4.63
N MET A 178 20.25 28.08 -4.37
CA MET A 178 20.39 27.05 -5.41
C MET A 178 19.06 26.56 -5.95
N THR A 179 18.03 26.48 -5.10
CA THR A 179 16.66 26.17 -5.49
C THR A 179 15.69 27.24 -4.99
N PRO A 180 15.84 28.50 -5.43
CA PRO A 180 14.98 29.58 -4.96
C PRO A 180 13.54 29.31 -5.38
N LEU A 181 12.64 29.33 -4.41
CA LEU A 181 11.20 29.28 -4.66
C LEU A 181 10.70 30.68 -5.02
N SER A 182 9.77 30.73 -5.97
CA SER A 182 9.06 31.93 -6.40
C SER A 182 7.58 31.80 -6.09
N TYR A 183 6.86 32.91 -6.09
CA TYR A 183 5.40 32.91 -5.90
C TYR A 183 4.62 32.20 -7.03
N THR A 184 5.27 31.88 -8.16
CA THR A 184 4.67 31.11 -9.26
C THR A 184 4.87 29.60 -9.11
N ASP A 185 5.67 29.17 -8.13
CA ASP A 185 5.96 27.75 -7.93
C ASP A 185 4.80 26.98 -7.32
N ARG A 186 4.74 25.71 -7.70
CA ARG A 186 3.79 24.73 -7.19
C ARG A 186 4.58 23.53 -6.68
N VAL A 187 4.68 23.43 -5.36
CA VAL A 187 5.51 22.43 -4.67
C VAL A 187 4.63 21.25 -4.28
N THR A 188 5.00 20.04 -4.69
CA THR A 188 4.24 18.84 -4.28
C THR A 188 4.43 18.55 -2.80
N ALA A 189 3.36 18.16 -2.10
CA ALA A 189 3.40 17.72 -0.71
C ALA A 189 2.82 16.31 -0.55
N PHE A 190 3.67 15.38 -0.11
CA PHE A 190 3.27 13.98 0.17
C PHE A 190 4.19 13.30 1.20
N ASN A 191 5.32 13.92 1.54
CA ASN A 191 6.22 13.37 2.54
C ASN A 191 5.53 13.33 3.91
N ASN A 192 5.98 12.40 4.74
CA ASN A 192 5.41 12.24 6.07
C ASN A 192 5.58 13.54 6.87
N PRO A 193 4.51 14.09 7.48
CA PRO A 193 4.61 15.33 8.27
C PRO A 193 5.54 15.23 9.47
N GLY A 194 5.80 14.00 9.97
CA GLY A 194 6.76 13.76 11.04
C GLY A 194 8.23 13.84 10.62
N PHE A 195 8.53 14.03 9.32
CA PHE A 195 9.89 14.19 8.82
C PHE A 195 10.17 15.58 8.30
N ASP A 196 11.45 15.92 8.29
CA ASP A 196 11.99 17.22 7.95
C ASP A 196 11.79 17.63 6.48
N LEU A 197 11.68 16.68 5.54
CA LEU A 197 11.32 17.00 4.14
C LEU A 197 9.99 17.77 4.06
N SER A 198 9.03 17.48 4.95
CA SER A 198 7.74 18.18 4.99
C SER A 198 7.85 19.65 5.38
N LEU A 199 8.95 20.07 6.04
CA LEU A 199 9.22 21.48 6.34
C LEU A 199 9.48 22.28 5.07
N PHE A 200 10.16 21.68 4.09
CA PHE A 200 10.34 22.28 2.77
C PHE A 200 9.00 22.34 2.02
N GLU A 201 8.27 21.22 1.97
CA GLU A 201 6.97 21.14 1.28
C GLU A 201 5.95 22.14 1.85
N THR A 202 5.96 22.38 3.16
CA THR A 202 5.01 23.26 3.84
C THR A 202 5.56 24.68 3.99
N TRP A 203 6.57 24.87 4.84
CA TRP A 203 6.96 26.20 5.30
C TRP A 203 7.79 26.95 4.27
N ALA A 204 8.74 26.30 3.59
CA ALA A 204 9.50 26.97 2.53
C ALA A 204 8.56 27.43 1.40
N THR A 205 7.60 26.58 1.01
CA THR A 205 6.53 26.92 0.05
C THR A 205 5.71 28.13 0.52
N LEU A 206 5.19 28.10 1.75
CA LEU A 206 4.34 29.17 2.26
C LEU A 206 5.08 30.51 2.39
N ILE A 207 6.33 30.49 2.86
CA ILE A 207 7.19 31.66 3.01
C ILE A 207 7.47 32.31 1.65
N ALA A 208 7.66 31.50 0.59
CA ALA A 208 7.89 31.98 -0.77
C ALA A 208 6.62 32.50 -1.49
N ARG A 209 5.45 32.48 -0.82
CA ARG A 209 4.12 32.74 -1.43
C ARG A 209 3.75 31.74 -2.53
N ALA A 210 4.36 30.55 -2.53
CA ALA A 210 4.13 29.50 -3.53
C ALA A 210 2.90 28.65 -3.17
N THR A 211 2.46 27.79 -4.09
CA THR A 211 1.31 26.90 -3.86
C THR A 211 1.78 25.51 -3.44
N ILE A 212 1.23 24.98 -2.35
CA ILE A 212 1.34 23.56 -1.98
C ILE A 212 0.35 22.76 -2.84
N VAL A 213 0.83 21.72 -3.52
CA VAL A 213 0.00 20.77 -4.29
C VAL A 213 0.04 19.42 -3.59
N VAL A 214 -1.05 19.02 -2.95
CA VAL A 214 -1.12 17.75 -2.21
C VAL A 214 -1.12 16.60 -3.22
N LEU A 215 -0.07 15.78 -3.18
CA LEU A 215 0.11 14.63 -4.07
C LEU A 215 -0.41 13.37 -3.36
N PRO A 216 -1.46 12.70 -3.87
CA PRO A 216 -1.95 11.47 -3.25
C PRO A 216 -0.89 10.38 -3.23
N LYS A 217 -0.69 9.71 -2.09
CA LYS A 217 0.37 8.70 -1.91
C LYS A 217 0.33 7.57 -2.97
N GLY A 218 -0.86 7.13 -3.39
CA GLY A 218 -1.01 6.11 -4.43
C GLY A 218 -0.63 6.59 -5.83
N VAL A 219 -0.61 7.91 -6.08
CA VAL A 219 -0.09 8.50 -7.32
C VAL A 219 1.43 8.68 -7.23
N ALA A 220 1.95 9.05 -6.06
CA ALA A 220 3.40 9.17 -5.83
C ALA A 220 4.18 7.87 -6.10
N THR A 221 3.54 6.71 -5.91
CA THR A 221 4.16 5.38 -6.12
C THR A 221 3.78 4.72 -7.45
N ASP A 222 2.98 5.39 -8.28
CA ASP A 222 2.53 4.88 -9.58
C ASP A 222 3.12 5.74 -10.70
N ALA A 223 4.14 5.19 -11.35
CA ALA A 223 4.94 5.89 -12.35
C ALA A 223 4.10 6.37 -13.56
N SER A 224 3.02 5.66 -13.89
CA SER A 224 2.12 6.01 -15.00
C SER A 224 1.20 7.19 -14.68
N ARG A 225 0.80 7.33 -13.40
CA ARG A 225 -0.11 8.39 -12.94
C ARG A 225 0.61 9.65 -12.53
N LEU A 226 1.85 9.53 -12.07
CA LEU A 226 2.63 10.64 -11.54
C LEU A 226 2.81 11.74 -12.59
N LEU A 227 3.21 11.40 -13.81
CA LEU A 227 3.43 12.39 -14.87
C LEU A 227 2.15 13.17 -15.22
N ALA A 228 1.03 12.46 -15.37
CA ALA A 228 -0.27 13.06 -15.65
C ALA A 228 -0.65 14.04 -14.55
N PHE A 229 -0.55 13.62 -13.28
CA PHE A 229 -0.83 14.46 -12.12
C PHE A 229 0.06 15.71 -12.09
N LEU A 230 1.38 15.58 -12.26
CA LEU A 230 2.32 16.71 -12.23
C LEU A 230 2.01 17.71 -13.36
N THR A 231 1.62 17.20 -14.52
CA THR A 231 1.26 18.05 -15.68
C THR A 231 -0.07 18.77 -15.46
N GLU A 232 -1.12 18.06 -15.05
CA GLU A 232 -2.46 18.62 -14.79
C GLU A 232 -2.43 19.67 -13.67
N THR A 233 -1.70 19.37 -12.60
CA THR A 233 -1.52 20.27 -11.47
C THR A 233 -0.39 21.27 -11.69
N ARG A 234 0.23 21.31 -12.87
CA ARG A 234 1.35 22.23 -13.19
C ARG A 234 2.40 22.31 -12.07
N ALA A 235 2.68 21.18 -11.42
CA ALA A 235 3.68 21.11 -10.38
C ALA A 235 5.03 21.55 -10.96
N SER A 236 5.80 22.34 -10.22
CA SER A 236 7.10 22.85 -10.67
C SER A 236 8.26 22.35 -9.80
N VAL A 237 8.00 21.97 -8.54
CA VAL A 237 9.03 21.52 -7.62
C VAL A 237 8.58 20.27 -6.88
N MET A 238 9.49 19.29 -6.79
CA MET A 238 9.30 18.09 -5.99
C MET A 238 10.57 17.81 -5.18
N ILE A 239 10.40 17.62 -3.87
CA ILE A 239 11.40 17.01 -3.00
C ILE A 239 10.96 15.57 -2.70
N ILE A 240 11.83 14.60 -2.97
CA ILE A 240 11.46 13.19 -2.99
C ILE A 240 12.54 12.34 -2.31
N PRO A 241 12.17 11.34 -1.49
CA PRO A 241 13.14 10.41 -0.94
C PRO A 241 13.87 9.65 -2.05
N THR A 242 15.19 9.47 -1.91
CA THR A 242 16.02 8.79 -2.92
C THR A 242 15.49 7.40 -3.30
N ALA A 243 15.02 6.62 -2.33
CA ALA A 243 14.41 5.32 -2.58
C ALA A 243 13.24 5.39 -3.56
N LEU A 244 12.29 6.32 -3.33
CA LEU A 244 11.12 6.48 -4.18
C LEU A 244 11.50 7.05 -5.56
N PHE A 245 12.43 8.01 -5.60
CA PHE A 245 12.99 8.52 -6.85
C PHE A 245 13.55 7.38 -7.71
N ASN A 246 14.33 6.47 -7.12
CA ASN A 246 14.94 5.35 -7.85
C ASN A 246 13.89 4.41 -8.46
N VAL A 247 12.81 4.13 -7.73
CA VAL A 247 11.70 3.29 -8.23
C VAL A 247 11.00 3.93 -9.42
N ILE A 248 10.73 5.23 -9.35
CA ILE A 248 10.08 5.96 -10.45
C ILE A 248 11.05 6.08 -11.63
N ALA A 249 12.32 6.39 -11.37
CA ALA A 249 13.35 6.56 -12.40
C ALA A 249 13.63 5.27 -13.20
N SER A 250 13.42 4.09 -12.60
CA SER A 250 13.59 2.81 -13.29
C SER A 250 12.37 2.41 -14.14
N THR A 251 11.17 2.80 -13.72
CA THR A 251 9.89 2.42 -14.35
C THR A 251 9.39 3.47 -15.34
N ALA A 252 9.38 4.75 -14.96
CA ALA A 252 9.01 5.88 -15.82
C ALA A 252 9.99 7.06 -15.64
N PRO A 253 11.20 7.00 -16.23
CA PRO A 253 12.23 8.04 -16.09
C PRO A 253 11.80 9.44 -16.56
N ASN A 254 10.85 9.53 -17.50
CA ASN A 254 10.30 10.80 -17.99
C ASN A 254 9.20 11.38 -17.08
N ALA A 255 8.84 10.71 -15.97
CA ALA A 255 7.78 11.18 -15.08
C ALA A 255 8.03 12.58 -14.49
N PHE A 256 9.30 12.97 -14.41
CA PHE A 256 9.74 14.23 -13.81
C PHE A 256 9.83 15.40 -14.80
N ARG A 257 9.60 15.18 -16.10
CA ARG A 257 9.85 16.17 -17.17
C ARG A 257 9.12 17.50 -17.01
N ALA A 258 8.00 17.52 -16.29
CA ALA A 258 7.18 18.72 -16.09
C ALA A 258 7.76 19.67 -15.02
N LEU A 259 8.77 19.22 -14.26
CA LEU A 259 9.29 19.91 -13.09
C LEU A 259 10.49 20.81 -13.42
N ARG A 260 10.56 21.97 -12.75
CA ARG A 260 11.75 22.84 -12.73
C ARG A 260 12.82 22.28 -11.81
N HIS A 261 12.42 21.79 -10.63
CA HIS A 261 13.35 21.25 -9.64
C HIS A 261 12.86 19.90 -9.14
N VAL A 262 13.72 18.88 -9.26
CA VAL A 262 13.60 17.62 -8.54
C VAL A 262 14.77 17.53 -7.56
N ILE A 263 14.47 17.46 -6.28
CA ILE A 263 15.47 17.31 -5.21
C ILE A 263 15.32 15.91 -4.64
N THR A 264 16.30 15.04 -4.90
CA THR A 264 16.39 13.72 -4.27
C THR A 264 17.26 13.82 -3.02
N ALA A 265 16.76 13.31 -1.89
CA ALA A 265 17.44 13.40 -0.61
C ALA A 265 17.07 12.22 0.31
N GLY A 266 17.77 12.11 1.43
CA GLY A 266 17.48 11.11 2.46
C GLY A 266 18.29 9.82 2.34
N GLU A 267 18.86 9.47 1.19
CA GLU A 267 19.80 8.36 1.01
C GLU A 267 20.96 8.72 0.07
N ALA A 268 21.99 7.86 -0.02
CA ALA A 268 23.03 8.01 -1.02
C ALA A 268 22.41 7.96 -2.42
N ALA A 269 22.73 8.96 -3.25
CA ALA A 269 22.25 9.04 -4.62
C ALA A 269 22.65 7.83 -5.45
N ASN A 270 21.75 7.41 -6.34
CA ASN A 270 21.98 6.32 -7.30
C ASN A 270 22.35 6.91 -8.67
N PRO A 271 23.62 6.83 -9.10
CA PRO A 271 24.06 7.41 -10.38
C PRO A 271 23.27 6.90 -11.59
N ARG A 272 22.85 5.63 -11.58
CA ARG A 272 22.12 5.02 -12.71
C ARG A 272 20.68 5.53 -12.81
N ALA A 273 20.00 5.69 -11.68
CA ALA A 273 18.65 6.24 -11.64
C ALA A 273 18.64 7.73 -12.03
N LEU A 274 19.63 8.49 -11.54
CA LEU A 274 19.80 9.89 -11.95
C LEU A 274 20.08 9.99 -13.45
N ARG A 275 20.94 9.12 -13.97
CA ARG A 275 21.24 9.04 -15.41
C ARG A 275 20.01 8.71 -16.24
N SER A 276 19.18 7.74 -15.84
CA SER A 276 18.01 7.34 -16.63
C SER A 276 17.02 8.48 -16.82
N VAL A 277 16.83 9.32 -15.79
CA VAL A 277 16.03 10.55 -15.86
C VAL A 277 16.71 11.60 -16.73
N LEU A 278 18.02 11.82 -16.54
CA LEU A 278 18.79 12.78 -17.33
C LEU A 278 18.84 12.48 -18.84
N GLU A 279 18.77 11.20 -19.22
CA GLU A 279 18.76 10.76 -20.62
C GLU A 279 17.37 10.79 -21.27
N LYS A 280 16.28 10.83 -20.49
CA LYS A 280 14.90 10.65 -20.98
C LYS A 280 13.98 11.77 -20.52
N GLU A 281 14.08 12.93 -21.18
CA GLU A 281 13.28 14.14 -20.90
C GLU A 281 13.39 14.59 -19.43
N PRO A 282 14.56 15.11 -19.01
CA PRO A 282 14.79 15.48 -17.62
C PRO A 282 13.94 16.67 -17.15
N PRO A 283 13.77 16.83 -15.82
CA PRO A 283 13.40 18.12 -15.26
C PRO A 283 14.45 19.18 -15.60
N GLU A 284 14.12 20.47 -15.46
CA GLU A 284 15.08 21.56 -15.74
C GLU A 284 16.35 21.46 -14.86
N ASN A 285 16.16 21.04 -13.60
CA ASN A 285 17.25 20.82 -12.67
C ASN A 285 16.98 19.60 -11.78
N LEU A 286 17.93 18.67 -11.76
CA LEU A 286 17.96 17.50 -10.89
C LEU A 286 19.06 17.69 -9.83
N TRP A 287 18.68 17.60 -8.56
CA TRP A 287 19.56 17.91 -7.43
C TRP A 287 19.72 16.71 -6.51
N ASN A 288 20.95 16.44 -6.10
CA ASN A 288 21.26 15.57 -4.96
C ASN A 288 21.35 16.45 -3.70
N GLY A 289 20.45 16.23 -2.74
CA GLY A 289 20.38 16.98 -1.49
C GLY A 289 20.83 16.16 -0.29
N TYR A 290 21.54 16.82 0.62
CA TYR A 290 22.02 16.23 1.85
C TYR A 290 21.75 17.16 3.03
N GLY A 291 21.26 16.59 4.12
CA GLY A 291 21.09 17.25 5.41
C GLY A 291 20.48 16.27 6.40
N PRO A 292 20.92 16.27 7.67
CA PRO A 292 20.19 15.60 8.74
C PRO A 292 19.07 16.49 9.27
N THR A 293 18.17 15.93 10.09
CA THR A 293 17.10 16.69 10.74
C THR A 293 17.65 17.78 11.66
N GLU A 294 18.77 17.54 12.30
CA GLU A 294 19.50 18.50 13.15
C GLU A 294 20.12 19.65 12.36
N GLY A 295 20.15 19.54 11.02
CA GLY A 295 20.54 20.57 10.06
C GLY A 295 19.36 21.18 9.31
N THR A 296 18.12 20.87 9.71
CA THR A 296 16.87 21.37 9.13
C THR A 296 16.74 21.05 7.64
N THR A 297 16.53 19.77 7.33
CA THR A 297 16.16 19.24 6.00
C THR A 297 17.31 19.20 4.99
N LEU A 298 17.81 20.35 4.54
CA LEU A 298 18.85 20.45 3.50
C LEU A 298 20.00 21.32 4.02
N THR A 299 21.20 20.77 4.01
CA THR A 299 22.44 21.48 4.39
C THR A 299 23.32 21.72 3.18
N THR A 300 23.42 20.76 2.26
CA THR A 300 24.19 20.89 1.01
C THR A 300 23.37 20.43 -0.20
N LEU A 301 23.68 20.99 -1.38
CA LEU A 301 23.07 20.60 -2.65
C LEU A 301 24.11 20.46 -3.76
N TYR A 302 23.88 19.49 -4.64
CA TYR A 302 24.63 19.28 -5.88
C TYR A 302 23.70 19.18 -7.07
N ARG A 303 23.89 20.02 -8.10
CA ARG A 303 23.19 19.87 -9.38
C ARG A 303 23.82 18.74 -10.17
N VAL A 304 23.06 17.68 -10.42
CA VAL A 304 23.54 16.48 -11.11
C VAL A 304 23.46 16.70 -12.62
N THR A 305 24.54 16.35 -13.32
CA THR A 305 24.64 16.34 -14.77
C THR A 305 25.00 14.93 -15.28
N LEU A 306 24.81 14.68 -16.59
CA LEU A 306 25.12 13.37 -17.19
C LEU A 306 26.57 12.90 -16.95
N PRO A 307 27.60 13.76 -17.07
CA PRO A 307 28.97 13.39 -16.73
C PRO A 307 29.17 12.90 -15.30
N ASP A 308 28.47 13.51 -14.33
CA ASP A 308 28.59 13.10 -12.92
C ASP A 308 28.12 11.66 -12.71
N CYS A 309 27.15 11.21 -13.49
CA CYS A 309 26.62 9.85 -13.41
C CYS A 309 27.55 8.76 -13.97
N LEU A 310 28.72 9.13 -14.50
CA LEU A 310 29.77 8.20 -14.91
C LEU A 310 30.72 7.85 -13.77
N GLU A 311 30.69 8.61 -12.68
CA GLU A 311 31.46 8.35 -11.46
C GLU A 311 30.77 7.32 -10.56
N ASP A 312 31.53 6.70 -9.65
CA ASP A 312 31.00 5.72 -8.69
C ASP A 312 30.07 6.33 -7.64
N ARG A 313 30.12 7.67 -7.47
CA ARG A 313 29.35 8.41 -6.46
C ARG A 313 28.94 9.77 -6.98
N ILE A 314 27.78 10.25 -6.52
CA ILE A 314 27.33 11.63 -6.77
C ILE A 314 27.67 12.47 -5.55
N SER A 315 28.32 13.60 -5.78
CA SER A 315 28.66 14.57 -4.74
C SER A 315 27.39 15.06 -4.01
N ILE A 316 27.53 15.33 -2.70
CA ILE A 316 26.48 16.02 -1.92
C ILE A 316 26.61 17.54 -2.01
N GLY A 317 27.67 18.02 -2.68
CA GLY A 317 27.78 19.39 -3.16
C GLY A 317 28.29 20.36 -2.11
N GLN A 318 27.71 21.56 -2.09
CA GLN A 318 28.19 22.68 -1.29
C GLN A 318 27.12 23.14 -0.29
N PRO A 319 27.51 23.79 0.83
CA PRO A 319 26.57 24.34 1.80
C PRO A 319 25.56 25.31 1.15
N ILE A 320 24.30 25.22 1.58
CA ILE A 320 23.25 26.13 1.13
C ILE A 320 23.26 27.43 1.95
N GLY A 321 23.13 28.58 1.28
CA GLY A 321 23.11 29.89 1.93
C GLY A 321 24.28 30.09 2.90
N LYS A 322 23.95 30.43 4.16
CA LYS A 322 24.90 30.63 5.26
C LYS A 322 25.21 29.37 6.09
N ALA A 323 24.85 28.17 5.63
CA ALA A 323 25.19 26.93 6.32
C ALA A 323 26.71 26.74 6.39
N ILE A 324 27.20 26.22 7.51
CA ILE A 324 28.63 25.93 7.72
C ILE A 324 28.81 24.42 7.69
N VAL A 325 29.81 23.94 6.96
CA VAL A 325 30.18 22.52 6.93
C VAL A 325 31.69 22.39 7.11
N TYR A 326 32.09 21.58 8.08
CA TYR A 326 33.47 21.17 8.33
C TYR A 326 33.61 19.65 8.17
N LEU A 327 34.79 19.21 7.74
CA LEU A 327 35.26 17.86 7.99
C LEU A 327 36.17 17.90 9.20
N LEU A 328 35.88 17.12 10.24
CA LEU A 328 36.71 17.04 11.43
C LEU A 328 37.37 15.66 11.55
N ASP A 329 38.60 15.63 12.06
CA ASP A 329 39.28 14.41 12.46
C ASP A 329 38.83 13.94 13.85
N ASP A 330 39.42 12.86 14.36
CA ASP A 330 39.09 12.32 15.69
C ASP A 330 39.51 13.24 16.86
N ASN A 331 40.41 14.21 16.62
CA ASN A 331 40.84 15.22 17.58
C ASN A 331 39.98 16.51 17.51
N LEU A 332 38.93 16.52 16.67
CA LEU A 332 38.10 17.67 16.35
C LEU A 332 38.87 18.80 15.62
N GLU A 333 39.95 18.46 14.93
CA GLU A 333 40.69 19.37 14.07
C GLU A 333 40.10 19.37 12.65
N PRO A 334 39.93 20.54 12.01
CA PRO A 334 39.41 20.61 10.65
C PRO A 334 40.36 20.02 9.62
N ILE A 335 39.78 19.31 8.66
CA ILE A 335 40.44 18.76 7.48
C ILE A 335 40.09 19.64 6.28
N GLU A 336 41.10 20.32 5.74
CA GLU A 336 40.98 21.19 4.56
C GLU A 336 41.51 20.50 3.30
N GLU A 337 42.35 19.46 3.45
CA GLU A 337 42.96 18.74 2.34
C GLU A 337 41.96 17.85 1.60
N SER A 338 41.96 17.94 0.26
CA SER A 338 41.11 17.14 -0.61
C SER A 338 41.45 15.64 -0.59
N GLY A 339 40.43 14.80 -0.44
CA GLY A 339 40.52 13.33 -0.43
C GLY A 339 40.97 12.72 0.90
N ILE A 340 41.01 13.50 1.99
CA ILE A 340 41.13 12.97 3.35
C ILE A 340 39.72 12.77 3.92
N HIS A 341 39.50 11.62 4.54
CA HIS A 341 38.22 11.29 5.17
C HIS A 341 38.12 11.94 6.55
N GLY A 342 36.98 12.57 6.82
CA GLY A 342 36.65 13.16 8.14
C GLY A 342 35.16 13.06 8.45
N GLU A 343 34.78 13.34 9.68
CA GLU A 343 33.37 13.43 10.07
C GLU A 343 32.77 14.76 9.58
N ILE A 344 31.65 14.68 8.85
CA ILE A 344 30.88 15.84 8.41
C ILE A 344 30.23 16.48 9.63
N CYS A 345 30.57 17.73 9.90
CA CYS A 345 30.04 18.51 11.01
C CYS A 345 29.37 19.77 10.47
N ILE A 346 28.17 20.08 10.96
CA ILE A 346 27.33 21.15 10.41
C ILE A 346 27.11 22.25 11.44
N GLY A 347 27.11 23.50 10.99
CA GLY A 347 26.89 24.68 11.82
C GLY A 347 26.13 25.78 11.09
N GLY A 348 26.06 26.94 11.72
CA GLY A 348 25.34 28.09 11.18
C GLY A 348 23.82 28.00 11.40
N PRO A 349 23.03 28.83 10.70
CA PRO A 349 21.62 29.07 11.01
C PRO A 349 20.69 27.87 10.75
N GLY A 350 21.08 26.93 9.89
CA GLY A 350 20.31 25.69 9.66
C GLY A 350 20.37 24.69 10.81
N LYS A 351 21.31 24.85 11.76
CA LYS A 351 21.49 23.95 12.90
C LYS A 351 20.32 24.07 13.88
N SER A 352 19.84 22.93 14.35
CA SER A 352 18.84 22.84 15.40
C SER A 352 19.36 23.31 16.78
N ALA A 353 18.44 23.52 17.72
CA ALA A 353 18.75 23.79 19.12
C ALA A 353 19.14 22.51 19.91
N GLY A 354 19.32 21.38 19.22
CA GLY A 354 19.59 20.08 19.82
C GLY A 354 18.36 19.33 20.29
N TYR A 355 18.58 18.25 21.02
CA TYR A 355 17.55 17.32 21.46
C TYR A 355 16.88 17.80 22.76
N LEU A 356 15.54 17.81 22.79
CA LEU A 356 14.77 18.21 23.97
C LEU A 356 14.96 17.19 25.12
N HIS A 357 15.30 17.68 26.31
CA HIS A 357 15.48 16.86 27.52
C HIS A 357 16.50 15.70 27.38
N ARG A 358 17.55 15.89 26.57
CA ARG A 358 18.63 14.91 26.33
C ARG A 358 20.01 15.54 26.49
N LYS A 359 20.33 15.96 27.72
CA LYS A 359 21.55 16.73 28.03
C LYS A 359 22.82 16.02 27.59
N ARG A 360 22.94 14.72 27.89
CA ARG A 360 24.13 13.92 27.58
C ARG A 360 24.34 13.82 26.07
N GLU A 361 23.29 13.49 25.32
CA GLU A 361 23.37 13.37 23.87
C GLU A 361 23.68 14.72 23.20
N ASN A 362 23.20 15.83 23.78
CA ASN A 362 23.57 17.17 23.31
C ASN A 362 25.05 17.47 23.53
N GLU A 363 25.59 17.17 24.71
CA GLU A 363 27.03 17.35 25.01
C GLU A 363 27.92 16.48 24.09
N GLU A 364 27.45 15.29 23.72
CA GLU A 364 28.20 14.38 22.83
C GLU A 364 28.15 14.82 21.34
N ARG A 365 27.02 15.37 20.87
CA ARG A 365 26.77 15.64 19.45
C ARG A 365 26.88 17.10 19.04
N PHE A 366 26.67 18.04 19.94
CA PHE A 366 26.77 19.49 19.69
C PHE A 366 28.04 20.01 20.34
N VAL A 367 29.11 20.04 19.56
CA VAL A 367 30.46 20.34 20.03
C VAL A 367 30.86 21.77 19.69
N GLN A 368 31.74 22.34 20.51
CA GLN A 368 32.32 23.65 20.28
C GLN A 368 33.78 23.47 19.86
N ILE A 369 34.14 24.04 18.71
CA ILE A 369 35.54 24.07 18.24
C ILE A 369 36.02 25.51 18.09
N LEU A 370 37.33 25.72 18.13
CA LEU A 370 37.91 27.02 17.81
C LEU A 370 37.82 27.28 16.30
N ASN A 371 37.32 28.45 15.89
CA ASN A 371 37.24 28.86 14.49
C ASN A 371 38.66 28.84 13.87
N PRO A 372 38.90 28.00 12.84
CA PRO A 372 40.23 27.79 12.26
C PRO A 372 40.77 29.03 11.54
N HIS A 373 39.90 29.98 11.16
CA HIS A 373 40.25 31.18 10.38
C HIS A 373 41.22 32.17 11.05
N ARG A 374 41.80 31.82 12.20
CA ARG A 374 43.00 32.50 12.72
C ARG A 374 44.27 32.21 11.90
N TYR A 375 44.29 31.19 11.05
CA TYR A 375 45.46 30.84 10.24
C TYR A 375 45.11 30.58 8.76
N THR A 376 45.66 31.42 7.88
CA THR A 376 45.93 31.22 6.45
C THR A 376 44.91 31.66 5.37
N LYS A 377 45.50 32.22 4.30
CA LYS A 377 44.90 32.70 3.06
C LYS A 377 44.54 31.50 2.17
N GLY A 378 43.27 31.13 2.12
CA GLY A 378 42.76 30.07 1.25
C GLY A 378 41.29 30.30 0.89
N THR A 379 40.92 29.99 -0.34
CA THR A 379 39.63 30.32 -0.96
C THR A 379 38.48 29.48 -0.37
N GLY A 380 37.50 30.13 0.28
CA GLY A 380 36.22 29.45 0.53
C GLY A 380 35.23 30.11 1.48
N ILE A 381 35.65 30.86 2.51
CA ILE A 381 34.72 31.39 3.52
C ILE A 381 35.15 32.81 3.92
N THR A 382 34.39 33.82 3.49
CA THR A 382 34.52 35.19 3.98
C THR A 382 33.52 35.42 5.09
N ASP A 383 33.97 35.35 6.34
CA ASP A 383 33.18 35.86 7.46
C ASP A 383 33.54 37.34 7.67
N SER A 384 32.67 38.24 7.22
CA SER A 384 32.81 39.68 7.48
C SER A 384 32.12 40.11 8.78
N THR A 385 31.81 39.18 9.70
CA THR A 385 30.98 39.48 10.88
C THR A 385 31.58 39.07 12.23
N THR A 386 32.83 38.63 12.32
CA THR A 386 33.44 38.35 13.62
C THR A 386 34.16 39.58 14.20
N ASP A 387 33.43 40.33 15.04
CA ASP A 387 34.04 41.20 16.04
C ASP A 387 34.98 40.37 16.93
N ALA A 388 36.18 40.90 17.15
CA ALA A 388 37.26 40.26 17.88
C ALA A 388 36.84 39.89 19.32
N GLY A 389 36.77 38.60 19.65
CA GLY A 389 36.66 38.21 21.06
C GLY A 389 36.42 36.74 21.39
N SER A 390 35.66 35.99 20.58
CA SER A 390 35.42 34.56 20.84
C SER A 390 35.26 33.80 19.52
N SER A 391 36.33 33.18 19.07
CA SER A 391 36.37 32.35 17.87
C SER A 391 35.92 30.93 18.20
N ILE A 392 34.71 30.73 18.72
CA ILE A 392 34.14 29.40 18.99
C ILE A 392 32.95 29.19 18.06
N VAL A 393 32.97 28.10 17.29
CA VAL A 393 31.86 27.68 16.42
C VAL A 393 31.22 26.45 17.04
N GLU A 394 29.89 26.47 17.18
CA GLU A 394 29.13 25.31 17.60
C GLU A 394 28.70 24.48 16.38
N LEU A 395 29.03 23.20 16.40
CA LEU A 395 28.81 22.26 15.31
C LEU A 395 28.02 21.04 15.80
N TYR A 396 27.12 20.56 14.96
CA TYR A 396 26.50 19.25 15.10
C TYR A 396 27.33 18.18 14.38
N ARG A 397 27.69 17.14 15.11
CA ARG A 397 28.39 15.95 14.61
C ARG A 397 27.40 14.96 14.01
N THR A 398 27.41 14.85 12.68
CA THR A 398 26.42 14.07 11.93
C THR A 398 26.59 12.56 12.08
N GLY A 399 27.81 12.10 12.41
CA GLY A 399 28.22 10.70 12.29
C GLY A 399 28.48 10.24 10.85
N ASP A 400 28.25 11.08 9.84
CA ASP A 400 28.58 10.81 8.44
C ASP A 400 30.05 11.11 8.18
N ILE A 401 30.70 10.26 7.38
CA ILE A 401 32.07 10.44 6.90
C ILE A 401 32.02 11.00 5.49
N GLY A 402 32.81 12.05 5.24
CA GLY A 402 32.92 12.71 3.95
C GLY A 402 34.36 13.04 3.58
N GLN A 403 34.55 13.56 2.37
CA GLN A 403 35.82 14.09 1.89
C GLN A 403 35.59 15.30 0.97
N TRP A 404 36.51 16.26 0.99
CA TRP A 404 36.54 17.32 -0.02
C TRP A 404 37.05 16.76 -1.35
N ARG A 405 36.38 17.11 -2.46
CA ARG A 405 36.76 16.71 -3.81
C ARG A 405 38.09 17.34 -4.23
N ARG A 406 38.89 16.57 -4.99
CA ARG A 406 40.18 17.03 -5.55
C ARG A 406 40.02 17.81 -6.85
N ASP A 407 39.09 17.37 -7.67
CA ASP A 407 38.79 17.92 -8.99
C ASP A 407 37.92 19.18 -8.93
N LYS A 408 37.16 19.36 -7.84
CA LYS A 408 36.25 20.49 -7.65
C LYS A 408 36.35 21.05 -6.21
N PRO A 409 37.22 22.05 -5.96
CA PRO A 409 37.41 22.62 -4.63
C PRO A 409 36.09 23.12 -4.00
N GLY A 410 35.90 22.82 -2.72
CA GLY A 410 34.70 23.20 -1.96
C GLY A 410 33.46 22.34 -2.19
N PHE A 411 33.57 21.24 -2.97
CA PHE A 411 32.51 20.24 -3.12
C PHE A 411 32.78 19.04 -2.23
N LEU A 412 31.74 18.54 -1.57
CA LEU A 412 31.83 17.48 -0.59
C LEU A 412 31.28 16.17 -1.16
N ASP A 413 32.01 15.08 -0.99
CA ASP A 413 31.52 13.73 -1.24
C ASP A 413 31.15 13.05 0.08
N TYR A 414 30.02 12.35 0.07
CA TYR A 414 29.66 11.42 1.13
C TYR A 414 30.36 10.08 0.92
N ILE A 415 30.96 9.53 1.99
CA ILE A 415 31.70 8.27 1.98
C ILE A 415 30.92 7.17 2.70
N GLY A 416 30.32 7.45 3.86
CA GLY A 416 29.64 6.44 4.69
C GLY A 416 29.28 6.98 6.08
N ARG A 417 28.98 6.09 7.03
CA ARG A 417 28.72 6.44 8.45
C ARG A 417 29.72 5.79 9.40
N ARG A 418 29.97 6.45 10.53
CA ARG A 418 30.81 5.95 11.63
C ARG A 418 30.05 5.05 12.60
N ASP A 419 28.74 5.28 12.76
CA ASP A 419 27.86 4.57 13.69
C ASP A 419 27.01 3.50 12.99
N THR A 420 26.16 2.81 13.76
CA THR A 420 25.25 1.76 13.27
C THR A 420 23.92 2.31 12.75
N GLN A 421 23.79 3.64 12.63
CA GLN A 421 22.60 4.25 12.07
C GLN A 421 22.60 4.06 10.56
N VAL A 422 21.43 3.83 9.98
CA VAL A 422 21.28 3.57 8.55
C VAL A 422 20.18 4.41 7.95
N LYS A 423 20.27 4.62 6.64
CA LYS A 423 19.18 5.18 5.83
C LYS A 423 18.49 4.01 5.14
N HIS A 424 17.23 3.74 5.50
CA HIS A 424 16.45 2.61 5.03
C HIS A 424 15.10 3.08 4.50
N GLN A 425 14.82 2.85 3.22
CA GLN A 425 13.57 3.28 2.56
C GLN A 425 13.33 4.80 2.63
N GLY A 426 14.41 5.60 2.72
CA GLY A 426 14.37 7.05 2.91
C GLY A 426 14.25 7.49 4.38
N PHE A 427 14.23 6.56 5.34
CA PHE A 427 14.12 6.87 6.78
C PHE A 427 15.46 6.73 7.48
N LEU A 428 15.76 7.64 8.40
CA LEU A 428 16.90 7.51 9.31
C LEU A 428 16.55 6.54 10.44
N VAL A 429 17.16 5.36 10.44
CA VAL A 429 16.85 4.25 11.35
C VAL A 429 18.08 3.88 12.18
N GLU A 430 17.96 3.96 13.50
CA GLU A 430 18.93 3.42 14.45
C GLU A 430 18.61 1.94 14.66
N LEU A 431 19.47 1.06 14.14
CA LEU A 431 19.27 -0.39 14.24
C LEU A 431 19.15 -0.87 15.69
N GLU A 432 19.84 -0.19 16.59
CA GLU A 432 19.80 -0.42 18.03
C GLU A 432 18.43 -0.08 18.66
N GLU A 433 17.66 0.85 18.07
CA GLU A 433 16.28 1.11 18.48
C GLU A 433 15.38 -0.09 18.25
N ILE A 434 15.52 -0.69 17.07
CA ILE A 434 14.78 -1.90 16.71
C ILE A 434 15.19 -3.02 17.66
N SER A 435 16.49 -3.26 17.84
CA SER A 435 17.02 -4.26 18.77
C SER A 435 16.38 -4.16 20.16
N ARG A 436 16.37 -2.97 20.77
CA ARG A 436 15.87 -2.80 22.14
C ARG A 436 14.36 -2.91 22.26
N ILE A 437 13.62 -2.42 21.27
CA ILE A 437 12.17 -2.61 21.23
C ILE A 437 11.86 -4.10 21.12
N MET A 438 12.56 -4.83 20.26
CA MET A 438 12.41 -6.28 20.15
C MET A 438 12.75 -6.99 21.46
N GLU A 439 13.82 -6.60 22.16
CA GLU A 439 14.22 -7.12 23.49
C GLU A 439 13.23 -6.82 24.61
N SER A 440 12.31 -5.87 24.43
CA SER A 440 11.21 -5.63 25.37
C SER A 440 10.12 -6.71 25.30
N SER A 441 10.13 -7.53 24.25
CA SER A 441 9.24 -8.67 24.13
C SER A 441 9.63 -9.78 25.11
N PRO A 442 8.68 -10.41 25.82
CA PRO A 442 8.99 -11.60 26.63
C PRO A 442 9.49 -12.78 25.78
N LEU A 443 9.36 -12.68 24.45
CA LEU A 443 9.82 -13.69 23.50
C LEU A 443 11.31 -13.56 23.18
N VAL A 444 11.92 -12.40 23.35
CA VAL A 444 13.29 -12.11 22.87
C VAL A 444 14.22 -11.93 24.07
N GLU A 445 15.29 -12.74 24.14
CA GLU A 445 16.33 -12.60 25.16
C GLU A 445 17.35 -11.53 24.75
N SER A 446 17.74 -11.52 23.48
CA SER A 446 18.61 -10.49 22.91
C SER A 446 18.39 -10.35 21.41
N CYS A 447 18.59 -9.15 20.86
CA CYS A 447 18.37 -8.86 19.44
C CYS A 447 19.47 -7.97 18.87
N VAL A 448 20.01 -8.34 17.71
CA VAL A 448 20.94 -7.51 16.93
C VAL A 448 20.35 -7.30 15.55
N VAL A 449 20.07 -6.04 15.20
CA VAL A 449 19.62 -5.69 13.85
C VAL A 449 20.78 -5.18 13.03
N ILE A 450 20.87 -5.64 11.78
CA ILE A 450 21.80 -5.15 10.77
C ILE A 450 21.02 -4.72 9.53
N GLN A 451 21.49 -3.67 8.85
CA GLN A 451 21.04 -3.38 7.49
C GLN A 451 21.97 -4.09 6.54
N ARG A 452 21.39 -4.85 5.62
CA ARG A 452 22.12 -5.38 4.50
C ARG A 452 22.09 -4.38 3.35
N PRO A 453 23.25 -3.93 2.83
CA PRO A 453 23.30 -3.09 1.65
C PRO A 453 22.60 -3.74 0.44
N PRO A 454 22.10 -2.95 -0.53
CA PRO A 454 21.55 -3.50 -1.76
C PRO A 454 22.61 -4.33 -2.51
N LEU A 455 22.26 -5.56 -2.89
CA LEU A 455 23.18 -6.43 -3.66
C LEU A 455 23.29 -6.04 -5.14
N SER A 456 22.37 -5.22 -5.64
CA SER A 456 22.48 -4.61 -6.96
C SER A 456 21.65 -3.32 -7.05
N VAL A 457 21.80 -2.64 -8.17
CA VAL A 457 21.28 -1.28 -8.42
C VAL A 457 19.77 -1.23 -8.71
N LEU A 458 19.11 -2.40 -8.79
CA LEU A 458 17.65 -2.56 -8.91
C LEU A 458 16.96 -2.82 -7.56
N HIS A 459 17.73 -2.91 -6.47
CA HIS A 459 17.25 -3.35 -5.16
C HIS A 459 17.42 -2.26 -4.09
N SER A 460 16.58 -2.29 -3.06
CA SER A 460 16.74 -1.50 -1.84
C SER A 460 17.49 -2.28 -0.76
N SER A 461 18.09 -1.60 0.20
CA SER A 461 18.61 -2.22 1.43
C SER A 461 17.48 -2.91 2.21
N ILE A 462 17.78 -3.93 2.99
CA ILE A 462 16.83 -4.60 3.91
C ILE A 462 17.37 -4.65 5.34
N LEU A 463 16.50 -4.73 6.33
CA LEU A 463 16.81 -4.92 7.74
C LEU A 463 16.65 -6.40 8.13
N ILE A 464 17.66 -6.93 8.84
CA ILE A 464 17.68 -8.30 9.33
C ILE A 464 17.87 -8.26 10.84
N ALA A 465 16.93 -8.85 11.59
CA ALA A 465 17.02 -8.98 13.04
C ALA A 465 17.47 -10.37 13.46
N TYR A 466 18.63 -10.47 14.09
CA TYR A 466 19.16 -11.70 14.69
C TYR A 466 18.73 -11.78 16.14
N ILE A 467 18.04 -12.85 16.51
CA ILE A 467 17.34 -12.98 17.78
C ILE A 467 17.82 -14.21 18.53
N ILE A 468 18.22 -14.01 19.78
CA ILE A 468 18.31 -15.08 20.79
C ILE A 468 16.93 -15.18 21.47
N PRO A 469 16.19 -16.29 21.33
CA PRO A 469 14.83 -16.41 21.87
C PRO A 469 14.82 -16.77 23.36
N SER A 470 13.93 -16.14 24.12
CA SER A 470 13.70 -16.42 25.55
C SER A 470 13.16 -17.86 25.76
N GLY A 471 13.94 -18.72 26.41
CA GLY A 471 13.56 -20.12 26.64
C GLY A 471 13.94 -21.10 25.52
N GLY A 472 14.83 -20.69 24.60
CA GLY A 472 15.39 -21.51 23.52
C GLY A 472 14.57 -21.53 22.23
N ASN A 473 15.02 -22.29 21.22
CA ASN A 473 14.49 -22.29 19.83
C ASN A 473 13.07 -22.89 19.64
N LYS A 474 12.19 -22.84 20.65
CA LYS A 474 10.81 -23.39 20.59
C LYS A 474 9.74 -22.35 20.25
N GLN A 475 10.12 -21.11 19.98
CA GLN A 475 9.17 -20.03 19.73
C GLN A 475 8.83 -19.88 18.23
N SER A 476 7.60 -19.47 17.93
CA SER A 476 7.16 -19.21 16.55
C SER A 476 7.60 -17.80 16.12
N GLN A 477 8.32 -17.71 15.00
CA GLN A 477 8.69 -16.45 14.33
C GLN A 477 7.46 -15.54 14.08
N ASP A 478 6.26 -16.10 13.90
CA ASP A 478 5.02 -15.34 13.72
C ASP A 478 4.64 -14.50 14.93
N ALA A 479 4.97 -14.97 16.14
CA ALA A 479 4.69 -14.23 17.37
C ALA A 479 5.65 -13.04 17.53
N ILE A 480 6.91 -13.21 17.11
CA ILE A 480 7.93 -12.15 17.08
C ILE A 480 7.57 -11.10 16.02
N LEU A 481 7.14 -11.52 14.83
CA LEU A 481 6.68 -10.60 13.78
C LEU A 481 5.44 -9.81 14.23
N ARG A 482 4.44 -10.46 14.84
CA ARG A 482 3.26 -9.78 15.39
C ARG A 482 3.63 -8.75 16.46
N PHE A 483 4.59 -9.07 17.32
CA PHE A 483 5.12 -8.12 18.30
C PHE A 483 5.79 -6.92 17.62
N ALA A 484 6.65 -7.16 16.62
CA ALA A 484 7.29 -6.12 15.83
C ALA A 484 6.25 -5.19 15.17
N GLN A 485 5.23 -5.75 14.52
CA GLN A 485 4.13 -5.00 13.90
C GLN A 485 3.32 -4.15 14.88
N ALA A 486 3.17 -4.62 16.13
CA ALA A 486 2.43 -3.91 17.15
C ALA A 486 3.22 -2.77 17.81
N THR A 487 4.55 -2.75 17.70
CA THR A 487 5.44 -1.88 18.49
C THR A 487 6.32 -0.97 17.64
N LEU A 488 6.72 -1.42 16.45
CA LEU A 488 7.57 -0.67 15.54
C LEU A 488 6.73 0.02 14.45
N PRO A 489 7.14 1.21 13.98
CA PRO A 489 6.66 1.76 12.72
C PRO A 489 6.92 0.79 11.56
N SER A 490 6.08 0.80 10.53
CA SER A 490 6.16 -0.15 9.41
C SER A 490 7.53 -0.16 8.70
N TYR A 491 8.21 0.98 8.60
CA TYR A 491 9.54 1.10 7.98
C TYR A 491 10.70 0.65 8.89
N MET A 492 10.44 0.39 10.19
CA MET A 492 11.42 -0.14 11.14
C MET A 492 11.23 -1.64 11.39
N ILE A 493 10.17 -2.25 10.86
CA ILE A 493 9.95 -3.69 11.00
C ILE A 493 11.00 -4.41 10.14
N PRO A 494 11.87 -5.24 10.74
CA PRO A 494 12.82 -6.02 9.98
C PRO A 494 12.11 -6.90 8.96
N GLU A 495 12.58 -6.91 7.72
CA GLU A 495 12.06 -7.79 6.68
C GLU A 495 12.43 -9.25 6.95
N ARG A 496 13.44 -9.51 7.79
CA ARG A 496 13.92 -10.85 8.16
C ARG A 496 14.19 -10.99 9.65
N PHE A 497 13.89 -12.17 10.19
CA PHE A 497 14.14 -12.56 11.59
C PHE A 497 14.93 -13.88 11.64
N GLU A 498 16.20 -13.81 12.02
CA GLU A 498 17.12 -14.96 12.09
C GLU A 498 17.30 -15.39 13.55
N LEU A 499 16.95 -16.63 13.89
CA LEU A 499 17.13 -17.15 15.25
C LEU A 499 18.56 -17.67 15.43
N VAL A 500 19.29 -17.13 16.41
CA VAL A 500 20.67 -17.52 16.74
C VAL A 500 20.77 -18.01 18.18
N THR A 501 21.75 -18.88 18.44
CA THR A 501 22.03 -19.38 19.80
C THR A 501 22.95 -18.45 20.58
N THR A 502 23.88 -17.79 19.89
CA THR A 502 24.82 -16.80 20.43
C THR A 502 25.16 -15.76 19.36
N PHE A 503 25.61 -14.57 19.76
CA PHE A 503 26.16 -13.60 18.81
C PHE A 503 27.67 -13.81 18.62
N PRO A 504 28.18 -13.75 17.38
CA PRO A 504 29.62 -13.73 17.15
C PRO A 504 30.21 -12.45 17.75
N LEU A 505 31.36 -12.55 18.40
CA LEU A 505 32.05 -11.43 19.05
C LEU A 505 33.39 -11.17 18.37
N THR A 506 33.74 -9.90 18.22
CA THR A 506 35.08 -9.42 17.83
C THR A 506 36.11 -9.75 18.91
N ALA A 507 37.41 -9.64 18.60
CA ALA A 507 38.50 -9.81 19.57
C ALA A 507 38.39 -8.90 20.82
N ASN A 508 37.61 -7.81 20.72
CA ASN A 508 37.35 -6.86 21.79
C ASN A 508 36.02 -7.15 22.54
N GLY A 509 35.38 -8.29 22.30
CA GLY A 509 34.16 -8.72 22.99
C GLY A 509 32.87 -8.00 22.57
N LYS A 510 32.89 -7.20 21.49
CA LYS A 510 31.68 -6.58 20.90
C LYS A 510 31.07 -7.49 19.83
N VAL A 511 29.75 -7.44 19.63
CA VAL A 511 29.07 -8.17 18.54
C VAL A 511 29.70 -7.84 17.19
N ASP A 512 30.14 -8.89 16.50
CA ASP A 512 30.71 -8.83 15.16
C ASP A 512 29.58 -8.82 14.13
N ARG A 513 29.11 -7.62 13.81
CA ARG A 513 28.03 -7.39 12.83
C ARG A 513 28.43 -7.80 11.42
N GLN A 514 29.72 -7.72 11.08
CA GLN A 514 30.23 -8.18 9.79
C GLN A 514 30.16 -9.70 9.73
N ALA A 515 30.56 -10.40 10.80
CA ALA A 515 30.41 -11.85 10.88
C ALA A 515 28.93 -12.30 10.83
N LEU A 516 27.99 -11.53 11.41
CA LEU A 516 26.55 -11.79 11.26
C LEU A 516 26.07 -11.61 9.81
N LEU A 517 26.47 -10.51 9.17
CA LEU A 517 26.17 -10.22 7.76
C LEU A 517 26.73 -11.31 6.84
N ASP A 518 27.99 -11.68 7.06
CA ASP A 518 28.69 -12.73 6.33
C ASP A 518 28.08 -14.11 6.59
N SER A 519 27.64 -14.39 7.83
CA SER A 519 26.92 -15.62 8.18
C SER A 519 25.60 -15.74 7.45
N TYR A 520 24.87 -14.64 7.26
CA TYR A 520 23.65 -14.64 6.45
C TYR A 520 23.95 -14.74 4.96
N ALA A 521 25.04 -14.10 4.50
CA ALA A 521 25.48 -14.21 3.11
C ALA A 521 26.03 -15.60 2.73
N GLN A 522 26.52 -16.37 3.71
CA GLN A 522 27.12 -17.70 3.51
C GLN A 522 26.15 -18.86 3.78
N GLY A 523 24.96 -18.61 4.35
CA GLY A 523 24.06 -19.66 4.84
C GLY A 523 24.63 -20.47 6.03
N PRO A 524 23.89 -21.45 6.59
CA PRO A 524 24.27 -22.17 7.81
C PRO A 524 25.62 -22.87 7.63
N ARG A 525 26.60 -22.53 8.49
CA ARG A 525 27.90 -23.19 8.50
C ARG A 525 27.75 -24.65 8.91
N LYS A 526 28.31 -25.56 8.10
CA LYS A 526 28.56 -26.95 8.45
C LYS A 526 29.47 -27.01 9.67
N GLY A 527 28.88 -27.16 10.85
CA GLY A 527 29.62 -27.56 12.05
C GLY A 527 29.33 -26.67 13.24
N GLU A 528 28.23 -26.95 13.94
CA GLU A 528 28.19 -26.92 15.40
C GLU A 528 27.06 -27.86 15.88
N ALA A 529 27.49 -28.89 16.62
CA ALA A 529 26.83 -30.09 17.17
C ALA A 529 25.28 -30.08 17.34
N GLY A 530 24.54 -31.16 17.11
CA GLY A 530 24.91 -32.56 16.94
C GLY A 530 23.75 -33.47 17.38
N ARG A 531 23.10 -34.16 16.44
CA ARG A 531 22.48 -35.48 16.64
C ARG A 531 22.18 -36.12 15.28
N LYS A 532 23.07 -37.05 14.95
CA LYS A 532 23.04 -38.03 13.86
C LYS A 532 21.71 -38.12 13.08
N ARG A 533 21.74 -37.77 11.79
CA ARG A 533 21.06 -38.57 10.76
C ARG A 533 21.97 -38.71 9.55
N ARG A 534 22.08 -39.97 9.13
CA ARG A 534 23.07 -40.57 8.22
C ARG A 534 23.32 -39.74 6.95
N VAL A 535 24.58 -39.36 6.76
CA VAL A 535 25.16 -39.16 5.45
C VAL A 535 25.23 -40.54 4.78
N VAL A 536 24.52 -40.70 3.67
CA VAL A 536 24.92 -41.66 2.64
C VAL A 536 25.59 -40.83 1.56
N ASN A 537 26.89 -41.04 1.42
CA ASN A 537 27.71 -40.51 0.33
C ASN A 537 27.34 -41.26 -0.95
N ASP A 538 26.87 -40.53 -1.96
CA ASP A 538 27.07 -40.78 -3.40
C ASP A 538 26.50 -39.52 -4.09
N THR A 539 27.20 -38.71 -4.86
CA THR A 539 28.21 -39.00 -5.88
C THR A 539 29.07 -37.76 -6.13
N SER A 540 30.26 -38.01 -6.65
CA SER A 540 31.24 -37.06 -7.16
C SER A 540 30.69 -36.14 -8.26
N ILE A 541 31.00 -34.85 -8.15
CA ILE A 541 30.78 -33.83 -9.18
C ILE A 541 31.68 -34.13 -10.38
N SER A 542 31.06 -34.37 -11.54
CA SER A 542 31.70 -34.37 -12.86
C SER A 542 31.40 -33.04 -13.57
N PRO A 543 32.32 -32.47 -14.37
CA PRO A 543 32.20 -31.10 -14.88
C PRO A 543 31.35 -31.06 -16.16
N ASN A 544 30.02 -31.29 -16.07
CA ASN A 544 29.12 -31.01 -17.20
C ASN A 544 27.60 -30.86 -16.92
N ASP A 545 27.11 -30.69 -15.68
CA ASP A 545 25.67 -30.53 -15.43
C ASP A 545 25.31 -29.25 -14.66
N THR A 546 24.40 -28.47 -15.24
CA THR A 546 23.71 -27.34 -14.63
C THR A 546 22.64 -27.88 -13.66
N ASP A 547 23.02 -28.11 -12.40
CA ASP A 547 22.13 -28.63 -11.35
C ASP A 547 20.96 -27.67 -11.05
N THR A 548 19.73 -28.19 -11.01
CA THR A 548 18.46 -27.46 -10.75
C THR A 548 18.58 -26.55 -9.55
N ARG A 549 19.21 -27.07 -8.49
CA ARG A 549 19.45 -26.36 -7.24
C ARG A 549 20.28 -25.09 -7.45
N SER A 550 21.27 -25.11 -8.34
CA SER A 550 22.14 -23.96 -8.61
C SER A 550 21.43 -22.87 -9.42
N VAL A 551 20.57 -23.25 -10.34
CA VAL A 551 19.78 -22.28 -11.13
C VAL A 551 18.62 -21.72 -10.31
N LEU A 552 17.92 -22.56 -9.53
CA LEU A 552 16.89 -22.10 -8.60
C LEU A 552 17.48 -21.18 -7.52
N ALA A 553 18.68 -21.49 -7.02
CA ALA A 553 19.41 -20.62 -6.10
C ALA A 553 19.59 -19.24 -6.69
N LYS A 554 20.03 -19.14 -7.96
CA LYS A 554 20.16 -17.87 -8.68
C LYS A 554 18.83 -17.15 -8.86
N ILE A 555 17.76 -17.86 -9.17
CA ILE A 555 16.43 -17.25 -9.33
C ILE A 555 15.94 -16.66 -7.99
N TRP A 556 16.11 -17.38 -6.88
CA TRP A 556 15.77 -16.89 -5.54
C TRP A 556 16.71 -15.76 -5.09
N GLU A 557 18.00 -15.83 -5.44
CA GLU A 557 18.97 -14.76 -5.27
C GLU A 557 18.52 -13.48 -6.01
N GLU A 558 17.98 -13.62 -7.23
CA GLU A 558 17.48 -12.49 -8.02
C GLU A 558 16.14 -11.92 -7.53
N LEU A 559 15.22 -12.77 -7.07
CA LEU A 559 13.86 -12.35 -6.69
C LEU A 559 13.71 -11.95 -5.22
N LEU A 560 14.39 -12.68 -4.32
CA LEU A 560 14.27 -12.52 -2.87
C LEU A 560 15.53 -11.99 -2.22
N GLN A 561 16.59 -11.80 -3.01
CA GLN A 561 17.85 -11.26 -2.58
C GLN A 561 18.48 -12.05 -1.41
N VAL A 562 18.25 -13.35 -1.30
CA VAL A 562 18.95 -14.23 -0.34
C VAL A 562 20.23 -14.76 -0.97
N SER A 563 21.36 -14.82 -0.26
CA SER A 563 22.59 -15.41 -0.79
C SER A 563 22.59 -16.91 -0.48
N HIS A 564 22.73 -17.77 -1.49
CA HIS A 564 22.74 -19.22 -1.31
C HIS A 564 21.55 -19.73 -0.48
N PRO A 565 20.34 -19.74 -1.05
CA PRO A 565 19.14 -20.17 -0.34
C PRO A 565 19.36 -21.51 0.38
N THR A 566 19.10 -21.52 1.69
CA THR A 566 19.31 -22.72 2.49
C THR A 566 18.16 -23.68 2.22
N PRO A 567 18.39 -25.00 2.30
CA PRO A 567 17.34 -26.01 2.13
C PRO A 567 16.03 -25.69 2.87
N GLU A 568 16.09 -25.13 4.07
CA GLU A 568 14.94 -24.93 4.96
C GLU A 568 14.20 -23.60 4.75
N GLN A 569 14.77 -22.66 3.98
CA GLN A 569 14.20 -21.32 3.79
C GLN A 569 12.94 -21.34 2.93
N ASP A 570 11.87 -20.69 3.40
CA ASP A 570 10.55 -20.68 2.77
C ASP A 570 10.27 -19.40 1.99
N PHE A 571 10.03 -19.50 0.69
CA PHE A 571 9.85 -18.42 -0.27
C PHE A 571 8.94 -17.29 0.23
N PHE A 572 7.81 -17.62 0.88
CA PHE A 572 6.85 -16.64 1.37
C PHE A 572 7.24 -16.07 2.74
N LEU A 573 7.82 -16.89 3.63
CA LEU A 573 8.39 -16.39 4.90
C LEU A 573 9.63 -15.51 4.68
N LEU A 574 10.29 -15.66 3.54
CA LEU A 574 11.32 -14.76 3.05
C LEU A 574 10.73 -13.40 2.55
N GLY A 575 9.41 -13.19 2.61
CA GLY A 575 8.74 -11.92 2.31
C GLY A 575 8.28 -11.76 0.87
N ALA A 576 8.19 -12.85 0.10
CA ALA A 576 7.75 -12.80 -1.29
C ALA A 576 6.25 -12.45 -1.42
N SER A 577 5.94 -11.48 -2.28
CA SER A 577 4.58 -11.17 -2.72
C SER A 577 4.08 -12.15 -3.78
N SER A 578 2.76 -12.17 -4.03
CA SER A 578 2.15 -12.98 -5.10
C SER A 578 2.69 -12.63 -6.49
N ILE A 579 3.14 -11.38 -6.71
CA ILE A 579 3.80 -10.95 -7.96
C ILE A 579 5.20 -11.59 -8.06
N GLN A 580 5.96 -11.66 -6.97
CA GLN A 580 7.27 -12.33 -6.94
C GLN A 580 7.14 -13.85 -7.08
N ALA A 581 6.05 -14.44 -6.59
CA ALA A 581 5.74 -15.85 -6.79
C ALA A 581 5.41 -16.16 -8.26
N ALA A 582 4.60 -15.34 -8.92
CA ALA A 582 4.37 -15.45 -10.36
C ALA A 582 5.66 -15.28 -11.17
N ALA A 583 6.51 -14.31 -10.77
CA ALA A 583 7.83 -14.12 -11.39
C ALA A 583 8.77 -15.32 -11.17
N LEU A 584 8.75 -15.93 -9.98
CA LEU A 584 9.51 -17.16 -9.68
C LEU A 584 9.10 -18.29 -10.61
N ILE A 585 7.80 -18.55 -10.74
CA ILE A 585 7.27 -19.60 -11.62
C ILE A 585 7.70 -19.36 -13.07
N ALA A 586 7.56 -18.13 -13.57
CA ALA A 586 7.97 -17.77 -14.93
C ALA A 586 9.48 -17.94 -15.15
N LEU A 587 10.32 -17.57 -14.18
CA LEU A 587 11.78 -17.71 -14.27
C LEU A 587 12.24 -19.16 -14.16
N ILE A 588 11.57 -19.98 -13.33
CA ILE A 588 11.80 -21.44 -13.28
C ILE A 588 11.45 -22.04 -14.64
N GLN A 589 10.30 -21.71 -15.21
CA GLN A 589 9.92 -22.17 -16.55
C GLN A 589 10.95 -21.79 -17.61
N HIS A 590 11.39 -20.53 -17.62
CA HIS A 590 12.32 -20.02 -18.62
C HIS A 590 13.74 -20.58 -18.48
N ARG A 591 14.24 -20.77 -17.25
CA ARG A 591 15.67 -21.06 -17.01
C ARG A 591 15.97 -22.49 -16.61
N LEU A 592 15.00 -23.18 -16.03
CA LEU A 592 15.12 -24.58 -15.64
C LEU A 592 14.38 -25.50 -16.60
N GLU A 593 13.60 -24.96 -17.53
CA GLU A 593 12.68 -25.73 -18.37
C GLU A 593 11.87 -26.68 -17.48
N ARG A 594 11.34 -26.16 -16.37
CA ARG A 594 10.45 -26.87 -15.46
C ARG A 594 9.19 -26.03 -15.29
N LEU A 595 8.03 -26.65 -15.46
CA LEU A 595 6.79 -26.04 -15.01
C LEU A 595 6.64 -26.37 -13.54
N ILE A 596 6.10 -25.45 -12.74
CA ILE A 596 5.54 -25.74 -11.43
C ILE A 596 4.25 -24.95 -11.30
N THR A 597 3.28 -25.50 -10.58
CA THR A 597 2.02 -24.81 -10.31
C THR A 597 2.18 -23.79 -9.19
N MET A 598 1.28 -22.81 -9.12
CA MET A 598 1.25 -21.89 -7.97
C MET A 598 0.96 -22.65 -6.67
N ASP A 599 0.11 -23.67 -6.75
CA ASP A 599 -0.22 -24.55 -5.64
C ASP A 599 0.98 -25.40 -5.17
N GLU A 600 1.77 -25.94 -6.11
CA GLU A 600 3.02 -26.61 -5.79
C GLU A 600 4.03 -25.65 -5.17
N LEU A 601 4.13 -24.40 -5.65
CA LEU A 601 5.00 -23.41 -5.03
C LEU A 601 4.58 -23.11 -3.59
N HIS A 602 3.28 -23.05 -3.30
CA HIS A 602 2.78 -22.89 -1.92
C HIS A 602 3.03 -24.12 -1.05
N THR A 603 2.82 -25.32 -1.60
CA THR A 603 3.02 -26.60 -0.88
C THR A 603 4.50 -26.89 -0.64
N HIS A 604 5.35 -26.53 -1.59
CA HIS A 604 6.80 -26.73 -1.59
C HIS A 604 7.56 -25.41 -1.46
N ALA A 605 7.03 -24.47 -0.69
CA ALA A 605 7.59 -23.13 -0.55
C ALA A 605 9.01 -23.11 0.01
N ARG A 606 9.50 -24.18 0.66
CA ARG A 606 10.90 -24.29 1.12
C ARG A 606 11.86 -24.58 -0.03
N PHE A 607 13.02 -23.95 -0.02
CA PHE A 607 14.01 -24.06 -1.10
C PHE A 607 14.38 -25.50 -1.43
N SER A 608 14.61 -26.36 -0.42
CA SER A 608 14.88 -27.79 -0.64
C SER A 608 13.67 -28.53 -1.16
N SER A 609 12.48 -28.28 -0.62
CA SER A 609 11.28 -28.95 -1.13
C SER A 609 10.97 -28.52 -2.56
N LEU A 610 11.31 -27.28 -2.93
CA LEU A 610 11.18 -26.77 -4.29
C LEU A 610 12.27 -27.34 -5.21
N CYS A 611 13.52 -27.43 -4.74
CA CYS A 611 14.59 -28.14 -5.46
C CYS A 611 14.20 -29.60 -5.69
N ASP A 612 13.77 -30.31 -4.65
CA ASP A 612 13.35 -31.71 -4.71
C ASP A 612 12.16 -31.87 -5.67
N LEU A 613 11.20 -30.93 -5.66
CA LEU A 613 10.09 -30.90 -6.61
C LEU A 613 10.58 -30.70 -8.05
N LEU A 614 11.55 -29.82 -8.28
CA LEU A 614 12.08 -29.51 -9.60
C LEU A 614 13.07 -30.57 -10.13
N ASP A 615 13.80 -31.23 -9.23
CA ASP A 615 14.71 -32.35 -9.52
C ASP A 615 13.94 -33.62 -9.82
N THR A 616 12.86 -33.85 -9.07
CA THR A 616 11.93 -34.94 -9.38
C THR A 616 11.04 -34.58 -10.56
N GLY A 617 10.71 -33.30 -10.78
CA GLY A 617 9.97 -32.74 -11.91
C GLY A 617 10.63 -33.09 -13.25
N GLN A 618 9.87 -33.28 -14.33
CA GLN A 618 10.48 -33.41 -15.67
C GLN A 618 10.13 -32.18 -16.52
N ALA A 619 10.81 -32.07 -17.66
CA ALA A 619 10.75 -30.93 -18.58
C ALA A 619 9.32 -30.66 -19.10
N PRO A 620 9.03 -29.47 -19.65
CA PRO A 620 7.73 -29.17 -20.26
C PRO A 620 7.37 -30.27 -21.28
N GLY A 621 6.33 -31.04 -20.95
CA GLY A 621 5.89 -32.25 -21.68
C GLY A 621 5.56 -33.47 -20.80
N ASP A 622 5.95 -33.46 -19.52
CA ASP A 622 5.70 -34.55 -18.54
C ASP A 622 4.23 -34.66 -18.08
N ASP A 623 3.76 -35.88 -17.81
CA ASP A 623 2.36 -36.23 -17.45
C ASP A 623 1.88 -35.67 -16.09
N ARG A 624 2.76 -35.06 -15.28
CA ARG A 624 2.43 -34.51 -13.95
C ARG A 624 1.66 -33.18 -13.99
N TYR A 625 2.09 -32.25 -14.84
CA TYR A 625 1.36 -31.00 -15.11
C TYR A 625 0.14 -31.22 -15.99
N LYS A 626 -0.02 -32.44 -16.48
CA LYS A 626 -1.21 -32.86 -17.19
C LYS A 626 -2.33 -33.27 -16.26
N ASN A 627 -2.16 -33.27 -14.94
CA ASN A 627 -3.25 -33.61 -14.02
C ASN A 627 -3.08 -32.84 -12.71
N ALA A 628 -3.88 -31.80 -12.49
CA ALA A 628 -3.90 -31.05 -11.23
C ALA A 628 -4.00 -31.99 -10.03
N PRO A 629 -3.35 -31.75 -8.89
CA PRO A 629 -3.47 -32.57 -7.69
C PRO A 629 -4.90 -32.59 -7.11
N ASP A 630 -5.27 -33.66 -6.40
CA ASP A 630 -6.62 -33.83 -5.84
C ASP A 630 -6.68 -33.46 -4.36
N TYR A 631 -6.94 -32.19 -4.07
CA TYR A 631 -7.16 -31.71 -2.70
C TYR A 631 -8.65 -31.62 -2.33
N THR A 632 -9.52 -32.26 -3.11
CA THR A 632 -10.97 -32.13 -2.99
C THR A 632 -11.48 -32.38 -1.58
N SER A 633 -10.92 -33.37 -0.89
CA SER A 633 -11.31 -33.71 0.47
C SER A 633 -11.04 -32.59 1.49
N ILE A 634 -10.02 -31.76 1.27
CA ILE A 634 -9.63 -30.70 2.22
C ILE A 634 -10.74 -29.66 2.28
N TRP A 635 -11.09 -29.08 1.13
CA TRP A 635 -12.06 -28.00 1.06
C TRP A 635 -13.52 -28.48 1.05
N ALA A 636 -13.80 -29.71 0.62
CA ALA A 636 -15.15 -30.26 0.71
C ALA A 636 -15.60 -30.55 2.15
N ASN A 637 -14.66 -30.81 3.07
CA ASN A 637 -14.98 -31.04 4.47
C ASN A 637 -15.34 -29.75 5.22
N ASP A 638 -14.90 -28.59 4.75
CA ASP A 638 -15.25 -27.29 5.36
C ASP A 638 -16.76 -27.01 5.30
N VAL A 639 -17.51 -27.74 4.46
CA VAL A 639 -18.98 -27.65 4.45
C VAL A 639 -19.58 -28.05 5.81
N ASP A 640 -18.86 -28.82 6.63
CA ASP A 640 -19.34 -29.27 7.94
C ASP A 640 -19.28 -28.18 9.03
N ILE A 641 -18.60 -27.05 8.81
CA ILE A 641 -18.44 -25.99 9.82
C ILE A 641 -19.74 -25.22 10.13
N VAL A 642 -20.81 -25.45 9.36
CA VAL A 642 -22.16 -24.91 9.63
C VAL A 642 -23.05 -25.90 10.39
N ASN A 643 -22.55 -27.11 10.68
CA ASN A 643 -23.34 -28.13 11.36
C ASN A 643 -23.72 -27.73 12.79
N ASP A 644 -22.91 -26.90 13.44
CA ASP A 644 -23.13 -26.38 14.80
C ASP A 644 -24.09 -25.18 14.87
N ILE A 645 -24.41 -24.54 13.74
CA ILE A 645 -25.28 -23.36 13.71
C ILE A 645 -26.72 -23.75 14.11
N PRO A 646 -27.27 -23.16 15.19
CA PRO A 646 -28.64 -23.42 15.62
C PRO A 646 -29.65 -22.69 14.72
N LEU A 647 -30.89 -23.17 14.67
CA LEU A 647 -31.98 -22.51 13.95
C LEU A 647 -33.04 -21.98 14.91
N ALA A 648 -33.30 -20.68 14.87
CA ALA A 648 -34.44 -20.09 15.55
C ALA A 648 -35.77 -20.71 15.06
N PRO A 649 -36.72 -21.04 15.96
CA PRO A 649 -37.93 -21.79 15.63
C PRO A 649 -38.93 -21.01 14.76
N ASP A 650 -38.99 -19.68 14.91
CA ASP A 650 -39.98 -18.85 14.25
C ASP A 650 -39.45 -18.19 12.98
N TRP A 651 -40.25 -18.25 11.90
CA TRP A 651 -40.06 -17.49 10.67
C TRP A 651 -41.35 -16.77 10.30
N GLU A 652 -41.35 -15.45 10.46
CA GLU A 652 -42.36 -14.58 9.85
C GLU A 652 -41.64 -13.48 9.07
N SER A 653 -41.75 -13.54 7.74
CA SER A 653 -41.29 -12.46 6.86
C SER A 653 -42.31 -11.32 6.89
N ALA A 654 -42.31 -10.53 7.97
CA ALA A 654 -43.08 -9.30 8.01
C ALA A 654 -42.52 -8.30 6.97
N ALA A 655 -43.41 -7.55 6.30
CA ALA A 655 -43.04 -6.50 5.35
C ALA A 655 -42.45 -5.27 6.09
N GLU A 656 -41.29 -5.45 6.72
CA GLU A 656 -40.65 -4.44 7.58
C GLU A 656 -39.76 -3.48 6.79
N GLY A 657 -39.22 -3.91 5.65
CA GLY A 657 -38.34 -3.10 4.80
C GLY A 657 -36.94 -2.89 5.37
N ARG A 658 -36.44 -3.80 6.21
CA ARG A 658 -35.10 -3.73 6.83
C ARG A 658 -34.17 -4.78 6.24
N ALA A 659 -33.26 -4.35 5.37
CA ALA A 659 -32.33 -5.24 4.70
C ALA A 659 -30.94 -5.17 5.33
N PHE A 660 -30.27 -6.31 5.47
CA PHE A 660 -28.85 -6.37 5.78
C PHE A 660 -28.07 -6.80 4.54
N LEU A 661 -27.13 -5.97 4.11
CA LEU A 661 -26.31 -6.18 2.93
C LEU A 661 -24.84 -6.35 3.34
N THR A 662 -24.23 -7.42 2.85
CA THR A 662 -22.78 -7.59 2.89
C THR A 662 -22.20 -7.31 1.50
N GLY A 663 -20.95 -6.83 1.44
CA GLY A 663 -20.28 -6.62 0.15
C GLY A 663 -20.59 -5.28 -0.52
N ALA A 664 -21.16 -4.32 0.23
CA ALA A 664 -21.51 -2.98 -0.27
C ALA A 664 -20.32 -2.16 -0.83
N THR A 665 -19.08 -2.57 -0.52
CA THR A 665 -17.85 -1.96 -1.06
C THR A 665 -17.39 -2.56 -2.39
N GLY A 666 -18.01 -3.67 -2.84
CA GLY A 666 -17.78 -4.30 -4.12
C GLY A 666 -18.73 -3.81 -5.21
N PHE A 667 -18.44 -4.15 -6.47
CA PHE A 667 -19.22 -3.72 -7.64
C PHE A 667 -20.70 -4.12 -7.54
N VAL A 668 -21.00 -5.41 -7.43
CA VAL A 668 -22.39 -5.90 -7.35
C VAL A 668 -23.12 -5.37 -6.12
N GLY A 669 -22.44 -5.34 -4.97
CA GLY A 669 -23.02 -4.85 -3.72
C GLY A 669 -23.40 -3.37 -3.78
N ALA A 670 -22.59 -2.51 -4.41
CA ALA A 670 -22.91 -1.11 -4.60
C ALA A 670 -24.16 -0.90 -5.48
N HIS A 671 -24.30 -1.68 -6.57
CA HIS A 671 -25.48 -1.63 -7.44
C HIS A 671 -26.75 -2.18 -6.76
N ILE A 672 -26.63 -3.25 -5.97
CA ILE A 672 -27.74 -3.76 -5.15
C ILE A 672 -28.14 -2.73 -4.10
N LEU A 673 -27.18 -2.12 -3.40
CA LEU A 673 -27.45 -1.08 -2.41
C LEU A 673 -28.24 0.07 -3.02
N ARG A 674 -27.80 0.57 -4.18
CA ARG A 674 -28.48 1.65 -4.90
C ARG A 674 -29.94 1.31 -5.22
N ARG A 675 -30.19 0.11 -5.76
CA ARG A 675 -31.55 -0.30 -6.13
C ARG A 675 -32.42 -0.66 -4.93
N LEU A 676 -31.83 -1.10 -3.81
CA LEU A 676 -32.56 -1.34 -2.57
C LEU A 676 -33.10 -0.03 -1.99
N ILE A 677 -32.27 1.02 -1.90
CA ILE A 677 -32.71 2.30 -1.31
C ILE A 677 -33.79 3.00 -2.17
N GLU A 678 -33.79 2.80 -3.48
CA GLU A 678 -34.81 3.33 -4.40
C GLU A 678 -36.18 2.64 -4.26
N ARG A 679 -36.25 1.45 -3.68
CA ARG A 679 -37.53 0.74 -3.49
C ARG A 679 -38.33 1.36 -2.36
N SER A 680 -39.60 1.68 -2.63
CA SER A 680 -40.53 2.25 -1.65
C SER A 680 -40.79 1.34 -0.45
N GLY A 681 -40.79 0.02 -0.65
CA GLY A 681 -40.95 -0.97 0.41
C GLY A 681 -39.72 -1.13 1.32
N VAL A 682 -38.56 -0.58 0.96
CA VAL A 682 -37.33 -0.63 1.75
C VAL A 682 -37.22 0.65 2.57
N LYS A 683 -37.22 0.49 3.89
CA LYS A 683 -37.10 1.57 4.88
C LYS A 683 -35.65 1.89 5.20
N GLN A 684 -34.82 0.86 5.37
CA GLN A 684 -33.41 1.04 5.72
C GLN A 684 -32.58 -0.20 5.31
N VAL A 685 -31.32 0.04 4.95
CA VAL A 685 -30.34 -0.97 4.56
C VAL A 685 -29.11 -0.85 5.45
N ALA A 686 -28.88 -1.83 6.31
CA ALA A 686 -27.64 -1.95 7.05
C ALA A 686 -26.56 -2.57 6.15
N CYS A 687 -25.40 -1.94 6.04
CA CYS A 687 -24.25 -2.41 5.27
C CYS A 687 -23.09 -2.64 6.23
N ILE A 688 -22.46 -3.80 6.17
CA ILE A 688 -21.23 -4.04 6.93
C ILE A 688 -19.99 -3.85 6.05
N ALA A 689 -18.99 -3.12 6.56
CA ALA A 689 -17.70 -2.95 5.91
C ALA A 689 -16.58 -2.74 6.93
N ARG A 690 -15.35 -3.10 6.56
CA ARG A 690 -14.16 -2.91 7.41
C ARG A 690 -13.70 -1.45 7.37
N ALA A 691 -13.15 -0.90 8.44
CA ALA A 691 -12.22 0.23 8.30
C ALA A 691 -10.92 -0.27 7.63
N ARG A 692 -10.37 0.50 6.71
CA ARG A 692 -9.12 0.14 6.03
C ARG A 692 -8.38 1.38 5.55
N ASP A 693 -7.05 1.38 5.66
CA ASP A 693 -6.17 2.44 5.15
C ASP A 693 -6.50 3.85 5.67
N GLY A 694 -7.00 3.95 6.91
CA GLY A 694 -7.44 5.22 7.52
C GLY A 694 -8.81 5.71 7.07
N GLN A 695 -9.55 4.94 6.26
CA GLN A 695 -10.92 5.23 5.87
C GLN A 695 -11.90 4.46 6.74
N SER A 696 -12.92 5.16 7.26
CA SER A 696 -14.05 4.53 7.96
C SER A 696 -14.83 3.61 7.03
N ALA A 697 -15.57 2.65 7.62
CA ALA A 697 -16.48 1.79 6.86
C ALA A 697 -17.45 2.60 5.97
N ALA A 698 -18.00 3.69 6.50
CA ALA A 698 -18.93 4.57 5.79
C ALA A 698 -18.29 5.24 4.57
N ALA A 699 -17.09 5.82 4.74
CA ALA A 699 -16.34 6.45 3.65
C ALA A 699 -16.03 5.45 2.52
N ARG A 700 -15.75 4.19 2.86
CA ARG A 700 -15.50 3.14 1.87
C ARG A 700 -16.75 2.75 1.08
N VAL A 701 -17.91 2.65 1.73
CA VAL A 701 -19.19 2.38 1.05
C VAL A 701 -19.54 3.53 0.12
N GLN A 702 -19.42 4.78 0.59
CA GLN A 702 -19.62 5.97 -0.22
C GLN A 702 -18.70 5.98 -1.45
N LYS A 703 -17.39 5.81 -1.25
CA LYS A 703 -16.40 5.79 -2.34
C LYS A 703 -16.68 4.68 -3.36
N ALA A 704 -17.15 3.52 -2.91
CA ALA A 704 -17.54 2.43 -3.82
C ALA A 704 -18.75 2.83 -4.68
N MET A 705 -19.76 3.48 -4.11
CA MET A 705 -20.91 3.99 -4.88
C MET A 705 -20.48 5.12 -5.84
N GLU A 706 -19.63 6.04 -5.41
CA GLU A 706 -19.10 7.14 -6.26
C GLU A 706 -18.23 6.62 -7.41
N LYS A 707 -17.44 5.55 -7.19
CA LYS A 707 -16.61 4.90 -8.23
C LYS A 707 -17.47 4.54 -9.45
N TYR A 708 -18.71 4.12 -9.23
CA TYR A 708 -19.63 3.63 -10.26
C TYR A 708 -20.79 4.59 -10.58
N ASP A 709 -20.72 5.85 -10.13
CA ASP A 709 -21.78 6.86 -10.34
C ASP A 709 -23.15 6.49 -9.73
N LEU A 710 -23.14 5.82 -8.57
CA LEU A 710 -24.33 5.30 -7.90
C LEU A 710 -24.76 6.07 -6.64
N PHE A 711 -23.92 6.97 -6.12
CA PHE A 711 -24.20 7.65 -4.86
C PHE A 711 -25.50 8.48 -4.98
N PRO A 712 -26.43 8.40 -4.01
CA PRO A 712 -27.70 9.12 -4.09
C PRO A 712 -27.51 10.63 -3.94
N GLU A 713 -28.10 11.38 -4.87
CA GLU A 713 -28.16 12.85 -4.78
C GLU A 713 -29.21 13.33 -3.75
N SER A 714 -30.22 12.49 -3.47
CA SER A 714 -31.29 12.80 -2.51
C SER A 714 -30.91 12.39 -1.09
N LEU A 715 -31.04 13.34 -0.15
CA LEU A 715 -30.85 13.11 1.28
C LEU A 715 -31.83 12.05 1.84
N GLU A 716 -33.03 11.95 1.27
CA GLU A 716 -34.01 10.92 1.66
C GLU A 716 -33.49 9.51 1.37
N LEU A 717 -32.84 9.32 0.22
CA LEU A 717 -32.27 8.03 -0.16
C LEU A 717 -31.00 7.72 0.64
N SER A 718 -30.16 8.72 0.92
CA SER A 718 -28.93 8.51 1.70
C SER A 718 -29.24 8.13 3.15
N GLN A 719 -30.29 8.68 3.75
CA GLN A 719 -30.74 8.35 5.11
C GLN A 719 -31.21 6.89 5.27
N LYS A 720 -31.53 6.20 4.16
CA LYS A 720 -31.83 4.77 4.20
C LYS A 720 -30.58 3.90 4.40
N ILE A 721 -29.37 4.44 4.23
CA ILE A 721 -28.12 3.66 4.35
C ILE A 721 -27.62 3.76 5.79
N LEU A 722 -27.47 2.62 6.46
CA LEU A 722 -26.80 2.50 7.76
C LEU A 722 -25.52 1.71 7.57
N VAL A 723 -24.36 2.25 7.93
CA VAL A 723 -23.09 1.54 7.78
C VAL A 723 -22.58 1.08 9.15
N LEU A 724 -22.31 -0.20 9.27
CA LEU A 724 -21.74 -0.86 10.44
C LEU A 724 -20.27 -1.19 10.15
N GLU A 725 -19.38 -0.75 11.03
CA GLU A 725 -17.96 -1.06 10.93
C GLU A 725 -17.69 -2.45 11.54
N GLY A 726 -17.27 -3.40 10.71
CA GLY A 726 -17.01 -4.78 11.12
C GLY A 726 -16.42 -5.64 10.00
N ASP A 727 -16.09 -6.90 10.32
CA ASP A 727 -15.53 -7.87 9.38
C ASP A 727 -16.34 -9.16 9.39
N ILE A 728 -16.81 -9.60 8.21
CA ILE A 728 -17.65 -10.80 8.09
C ILE A 728 -16.89 -12.07 8.48
N SER A 729 -15.56 -12.10 8.34
CA SER A 729 -14.73 -13.24 8.73
C SER A 729 -14.60 -13.39 10.24
N ASP A 730 -14.90 -12.34 11.00
CA ASP A 730 -14.74 -12.34 12.45
C ASP A 730 -16.02 -12.85 13.12
N GLU A 731 -15.84 -13.47 14.27
CA GLU A 731 -16.98 -13.98 15.05
C GLU A 731 -17.93 -12.83 15.38
N LYS A 732 -19.24 -13.06 15.23
CA LYS A 732 -20.28 -12.02 15.37
C LYS A 732 -20.05 -10.78 14.48
N LEU A 733 -19.42 -10.99 13.32
CA LEU A 733 -19.17 -9.97 12.30
C LEU A 733 -18.28 -8.81 12.78
N GLY A 734 -17.53 -8.97 13.87
CA GLY A 734 -16.71 -7.91 14.46
C GLY A 734 -17.49 -6.79 15.17
N LEU A 735 -18.80 -6.92 15.34
CA LEU A 735 -19.67 -5.87 15.92
C LEU A 735 -19.74 -5.91 17.46
N GLY A 736 -19.15 -6.92 18.09
CA GLY A 736 -19.37 -7.24 19.50
C GLY A 736 -20.80 -7.74 19.79
N PRO A 737 -21.08 -8.21 21.02
CA PRO A 737 -22.34 -8.90 21.32
C PRO A 737 -23.60 -8.03 21.16
N THR A 738 -23.54 -6.77 21.60
CA THR A 738 -24.72 -5.88 21.64
C THR A 738 -25.20 -5.50 20.24
N GLN A 739 -24.30 -5.02 19.38
CA GLN A 739 -24.65 -4.63 18.01
C GLN A 739 -24.97 -5.85 17.15
N PHE A 740 -24.29 -6.98 17.35
CA PHE A 740 -24.63 -8.22 16.67
C PHE A 740 -26.05 -8.69 17.00
N ASN A 741 -26.40 -8.73 18.29
CA ASN A 741 -27.75 -9.11 18.72
C ASN A 741 -28.81 -8.15 18.15
N TRP A 742 -28.54 -6.83 18.19
CA TRP A 742 -29.40 -5.85 17.56
C TRP A 742 -29.59 -6.13 16.06
N LEU A 743 -28.51 -6.38 15.31
CA LEU A 743 -28.57 -6.61 13.87
C LEU A 743 -29.38 -7.87 13.53
N VAL A 744 -29.16 -8.98 14.25
CA VAL A 744 -29.87 -10.24 13.97
C VAL A 744 -31.36 -10.16 14.29
N ASP A 745 -31.77 -9.33 15.24
CA ASP A 745 -33.19 -9.07 15.52
C ASP A 745 -33.77 -8.03 14.55
N TRP A 746 -32.99 -7.00 14.22
CA TRP A 746 -33.40 -5.89 13.36
C TRP A 746 -33.60 -6.30 11.90
N ALA A 747 -32.72 -7.11 11.33
CA ALA A 747 -32.74 -7.47 9.92
C ALA A 747 -33.89 -8.43 9.58
N SER A 748 -34.69 -8.08 8.58
CA SER A 748 -35.79 -8.92 8.07
C SER A 748 -35.39 -9.80 6.89
N VAL A 749 -34.38 -9.36 6.14
CA VAL A 749 -33.82 -10.05 4.97
C VAL A 749 -32.32 -9.79 4.91
N ILE A 750 -31.54 -10.80 4.52
CA ILE A 750 -30.10 -10.69 4.31
C ILE A 750 -29.81 -10.88 2.82
N PHE A 751 -29.06 -9.94 2.24
CA PHE A 751 -28.39 -10.08 0.95
C PHE A 751 -26.90 -10.32 1.20
N HIS A 752 -26.47 -11.57 1.09
CA HIS A 752 -25.07 -11.94 1.20
C HIS A 752 -24.40 -11.89 -0.17
N VAL A 753 -23.72 -10.78 -0.46
CA VAL A 753 -23.06 -10.48 -1.75
C VAL A 753 -21.54 -10.36 -1.59
N ALA A 754 -21.03 -10.37 -0.36
CA ALA A 754 -19.60 -10.30 -0.11
C ALA A 754 -18.90 -11.59 -0.56
N ALA A 755 -17.92 -11.43 -1.44
CA ALA A 755 -16.95 -12.47 -1.79
C ALA A 755 -15.61 -11.80 -2.17
N LYS A 756 -14.50 -12.45 -1.83
CA LYS A 756 -13.20 -12.22 -2.45
C LYS A 756 -13.22 -12.89 -3.83
N VAL A 757 -12.95 -12.12 -4.87
CA VAL A 757 -12.94 -12.60 -6.26
C VAL A 757 -11.54 -12.39 -6.82
N ASN A 758 -10.78 -13.48 -6.88
CA ASN A 758 -9.44 -13.51 -7.47
C ASN A 758 -9.19 -14.92 -8.05
N PHE A 759 -9.13 -15.00 -9.38
CA PHE A 759 -8.97 -16.25 -10.11
C PHE A 759 -7.52 -16.78 -10.11
N CYS A 760 -6.57 -16.03 -9.54
CA CYS A 760 -5.15 -16.38 -9.47
C CYS A 760 -4.69 -16.75 -8.04
N GLU A 761 -5.63 -16.90 -7.11
CA GLU A 761 -5.38 -17.28 -5.72
C GLU A 761 -5.92 -18.68 -5.41
N SER A 762 -5.25 -19.39 -4.51
CA SER A 762 -5.66 -20.73 -4.08
C SER A 762 -6.90 -20.69 -3.17
N TYR A 763 -7.50 -21.85 -2.93
CA TYR A 763 -8.60 -21.98 -1.96
C TYR A 763 -8.26 -21.40 -0.58
N GLN A 764 -7.04 -21.62 -0.06
CA GLN A 764 -6.67 -21.13 1.28
C GLN A 764 -6.75 -19.60 1.39
N GLU A 765 -6.37 -18.89 0.33
CA GLU A 765 -6.44 -17.42 0.26
C GLU A 765 -7.88 -16.88 0.24
N HIS A 766 -8.84 -17.69 -0.22
CA HIS A 766 -10.26 -17.37 -0.22
C HIS A 766 -10.98 -17.82 1.06
N HIS A 767 -10.43 -18.80 1.78
CA HIS A 767 -11.09 -19.49 2.89
C HIS A 767 -11.62 -18.53 3.97
N ARG A 768 -10.81 -17.56 4.40
CA ARG A 768 -11.21 -16.57 5.42
C ARG A 768 -12.46 -15.78 5.01
N ASP A 769 -12.48 -15.25 3.79
CA ASP A 769 -13.51 -14.30 3.37
C ASP A 769 -14.73 -15.02 2.78
N ASN A 770 -14.53 -16.05 1.95
CA ASN A 770 -15.61 -16.74 1.23
C ASN A 770 -16.22 -17.88 2.05
N VAL A 771 -15.45 -18.57 2.91
CA VAL A 771 -15.94 -19.74 3.66
C VAL A 771 -16.31 -19.32 5.09
N ILE A 772 -15.35 -18.84 5.88
CA ILE A 772 -15.62 -18.39 7.26
C ILE A 772 -16.58 -17.20 7.28
N GLY A 773 -16.39 -16.24 6.36
CA GLY A 773 -17.32 -15.13 6.18
C GLY A 773 -18.76 -15.59 5.94
N THR A 774 -18.98 -16.49 4.97
CA THR A 774 -20.31 -17.05 4.69
C THR A 774 -20.90 -17.76 5.90
N ARG A 775 -20.12 -18.58 6.61
CA ARG A 775 -20.56 -19.25 7.85
C ARG A 775 -21.05 -18.24 8.89
N ASN A 776 -20.31 -17.16 9.12
CA ASN A 776 -20.67 -16.17 10.13
C ASN A 776 -21.95 -15.39 9.76
N VAL A 777 -22.16 -15.10 8.48
CA VAL A 777 -23.40 -14.45 8.01
C VAL A 777 -24.58 -15.43 8.03
N LEU A 778 -24.37 -16.71 7.74
CA LEU A 778 -25.36 -17.77 7.94
C LEU A 778 -25.77 -17.90 9.41
N ASN A 779 -24.80 -17.80 10.33
CA ASN A 779 -25.09 -17.75 11.76
C ASN A 779 -25.96 -16.54 12.13
N ALA A 780 -25.67 -15.35 11.57
CA ALA A 780 -26.51 -14.17 11.75
C ALA A 780 -27.93 -14.34 11.15
N ALA A 781 -28.07 -15.11 10.07
CA ALA A 781 -29.36 -15.44 9.46
C ALA A 781 -30.20 -16.42 10.31
N ALA A 782 -29.53 -17.30 11.04
CA ALA A 782 -30.15 -18.37 11.81
C ALA A 782 -30.49 -17.99 13.26
N LEU A 783 -29.82 -16.98 13.81
CA LEU A 783 -29.99 -16.47 15.18
C LEU A 783 -31.02 -15.33 15.28
N GLY A 784 -31.54 -15.13 16.50
CA GLY A 784 -32.58 -14.16 16.83
C GLY A 784 -33.92 -14.63 16.25
N ARG A 785 -34.27 -14.07 15.09
CA ARG A 785 -35.36 -14.55 14.24
C ARG A 785 -34.83 -15.14 12.94
N ARG A 786 -35.49 -16.18 12.43
CA ARG A 786 -35.18 -16.72 11.11
C ARG A 786 -35.54 -15.67 10.06
N LYS A 787 -34.66 -15.45 9.08
CA LYS A 787 -34.81 -14.42 8.04
C LYS A 787 -34.43 -14.97 6.67
N ALA A 788 -35.05 -14.43 5.62
CA ALA A 788 -34.74 -14.82 4.25
C ALA A 788 -33.28 -14.50 3.92
N PHE A 789 -32.56 -15.48 3.39
CA PHE A 789 -31.13 -15.38 3.07
C PHE A 789 -30.92 -15.49 1.56
N HIS A 790 -30.60 -14.35 0.95
CA HIS A 790 -30.34 -14.22 -0.46
C HIS A 790 -28.83 -14.28 -0.69
N TYR A 791 -28.37 -15.41 -1.23
CA TYR A 791 -26.95 -15.70 -1.41
C TYR A 791 -26.52 -15.48 -2.85
N MET A 792 -25.56 -14.59 -3.07
CA MET A 792 -24.88 -14.45 -4.35
C MET A 792 -23.75 -15.47 -4.44
N SER A 793 -23.86 -16.38 -5.40
CA SER A 793 -22.85 -17.36 -5.77
C SER A 793 -22.30 -17.05 -7.17
N SER A 794 -21.76 -18.05 -7.87
CA SER A 794 -21.25 -17.96 -9.26
C SER A 794 -21.58 -19.25 -10.01
N ILE A 795 -21.65 -19.21 -11.34
CA ILE A 795 -21.65 -20.45 -12.15
C ILE A 795 -20.33 -21.23 -12.04
N ASP A 796 -19.27 -20.60 -11.54
CA ASP A 796 -17.96 -21.24 -11.30
C ASP A 796 -18.03 -22.33 -10.23
N VAL A 797 -19.11 -22.41 -9.44
CA VAL A 797 -19.38 -23.55 -8.54
C VAL A 797 -19.43 -24.89 -9.26
N PHE A 798 -19.58 -24.89 -10.59
CA PHE A 798 -19.57 -26.11 -11.39
C PHE A 798 -18.20 -26.40 -12.00
N GLY A 799 -17.27 -25.46 -11.93
CA GLY A 799 -15.95 -25.55 -12.55
C GLY A 799 -16.03 -25.91 -14.05
N PRO A 800 -14.95 -26.47 -14.61
CA PRO A 800 -14.88 -26.91 -16.01
C PRO A 800 -15.65 -28.22 -16.30
N SER A 801 -16.85 -28.40 -15.72
CA SER A 801 -17.65 -29.64 -15.84
C SER A 801 -17.98 -30.07 -17.27
N GLY A 802 -18.01 -29.12 -18.21
CA GLY A 802 -18.23 -29.38 -19.63
C GLY A 802 -17.13 -30.27 -20.22
N MET A 803 -15.89 -29.77 -20.20
CA MET A 803 -14.72 -30.51 -20.66
C MET A 803 -14.42 -31.74 -19.79
N ILE A 804 -14.44 -31.59 -18.46
CA ILE A 804 -13.94 -32.62 -17.55
C ILE A 804 -14.92 -33.79 -17.40
N LEU A 805 -16.21 -33.50 -17.28
CA LEU A 805 -17.24 -34.52 -16.99
C LEU A 805 -18.12 -34.81 -18.21
N GLY A 806 -17.91 -34.14 -19.34
CA GLY A 806 -18.79 -34.21 -20.50
C GLY A 806 -20.19 -33.63 -20.21
N THR A 807 -20.31 -32.75 -19.22
CA THR A 807 -21.60 -32.20 -18.81
C THR A 807 -22.13 -31.29 -19.90
N ARG A 808 -23.28 -31.62 -20.47
CA ARG A 808 -23.88 -30.82 -21.55
C ARG A 808 -24.88 -29.78 -21.07
N SER A 809 -25.54 -30.05 -19.94
CA SER A 809 -26.59 -29.19 -19.38
C SER A 809 -26.56 -29.27 -17.86
N ILE A 810 -26.85 -28.15 -17.19
CA ILE A 810 -26.91 -28.02 -15.73
C ILE A 810 -28.21 -27.30 -15.37
N PRO A 811 -29.22 -28.04 -14.87
CA PRO A 811 -30.38 -27.46 -14.20
C PRO A 811 -30.01 -26.65 -12.96
N GLU A 812 -30.79 -25.61 -12.64
CA GLU A 812 -30.55 -24.71 -11.49
C GLU A 812 -30.40 -25.44 -10.15
N ASP A 813 -31.26 -26.42 -9.86
CA ASP A 813 -31.23 -27.17 -8.61
C ASP A 813 -30.38 -28.46 -8.69
N SER A 814 -29.45 -28.52 -9.64
CA SER A 814 -28.53 -29.65 -9.77
C SER A 814 -27.71 -29.85 -8.49
N PRO A 815 -27.53 -31.11 -8.02
CA PRO A 815 -26.66 -31.39 -6.89
C PRO A 815 -25.22 -30.99 -7.20
N LEU A 816 -24.68 -30.03 -6.44
CA LEU A 816 -23.31 -29.53 -6.58
C LEU A 816 -22.25 -30.64 -6.49
N ILE A 817 -22.49 -31.66 -5.68
CA ILE A 817 -21.55 -32.75 -5.43
C ILE A 817 -21.15 -33.51 -6.71
N LYS A 818 -22.01 -33.53 -7.72
CA LYS A 818 -21.72 -34.20 -9.00
C LYS A 818 -20.62 -33.51 -9.81
N HIS A 819 -20.42 -32.22 -9.57
CA HIS A 819 -19.47 -31.36 -10.26
C HIS A 819 -18.16 -31.18 -9.50
N LEU A 820 -18.13 -31.67 -8.25
CA LEU A 820 -16.97 -31.63 -7.37
C LEU A 820 -15.67 -32.11 -8.05
N PRO A 821 -15.65 -33.21 -8.83
CA PRO A 821 -14.41 -33.66 -9.47
C PRO A 821 -13.89 -32.71 -10.56
N ALA A 822 -14.74 -31.85 -11.14
CA ALA A 822 -14.31 -30.88 -12.14
C ALA A 822 -13.59 -29.67 -11.51
N LEU A 823 -13.99 -29.29 -10.30
CA LEU A 823 -13.41 -28.16 -9.56
C LEU A 823 -11.96 -28.37 -9.12
N ARG A 824 -11.48 -29.62 -9.15
CA ARG A 824 -10.07 -29.96 -8.99
C ARG A 824 -9.18 -29.21 -9.98
N TYR A 825 -9.70 -28.90 -11.16
CA TYR A 825 -8.96 -28.19 -12.21
C TYR A 825 -9.12 -26.66 -12.11
N ASP A 826 -9.88 -26.14 -11.15
CA ASP A 826 -9.88 -24.72 -10.79
C ASP A 826 -8.71 -24.42 -9.81
N LEU A 827 -8.31 -23.16 -9.68
CA LEU A 827 -7.24 -22.73 -8.78
C LEU A 827 -7.72 -22.49 -7.35
N GLY A 828 -8.91 -21.90 -7.17
CA GLY A 828 -9.40 -21.62 -5.81
C GLY A 828 -10.72 -20.88 -5.71
N TYR A 829 -11.03 -19.96 -6.64
CA TYR A 829 -12.27 -19.19 -6.55
C TYR A 829 -13.52 -20.10 -6.66
N GLY A 830 -13.65 -20.91 -7.71
CA GLY A 830 -14.79 -21.82 -7.85
C GLY A 830 -14.87 -22.87 -6.75
N GLN A 831 -13.73 -23.35 -6.23
CA GLN A 831 -13.68 -24.24 -5.06
C GLN A 831 -14.28 -23.57 -3.82
N SER A 832 -13.89 -22.30 -3.54
CA SER A 832 -14.44 -21.54 -2.42
C SER A 832 -15.93 -21.24 -2.58
N GLN A 833 -16.39 -20.96 -3.80
CA GLN A 833 -17.80 -20.74 -4.10
C GLN A 833 -18.60 -22.04 -3.94
N TRP A 834 -18.05 -23.18 -4.38
CA TRP A 834 -18.70 -24.49 -4.19
C TRP A 834 -18.86 -24.80 -2.71
N THR A 835 -17.79 -24.63 -1.90
CA THR A 835 -17.86 -24.87 -0.46
C THR A 835 -18.87 -23.95 0.22
N ALA A 836 -18.82 -22.65 -0.09
CA ALA A 836 -19.75 -21.67 0.46
C ALA A 836 -21.21 -21.96 0.07
N GLU A 837 -21.48 -22.28 -1.20
CA GLU A 837 -22.83 -22.64 -1.63
C GLU A 837 -23.28 -23.98 -1.03
N ALA A 838 -22.40 -24.97 -0.89
CA ALA A 838 -22.72 -26.23 -0.23
C ALA A 838 -23.11 -26.01 1.24
N MET A 839 -22.44 -25.09 1.96
CA MET A 839 -22.81 -24.70 3.32
C MET A 839 -24.20 -24.04 3.35
N VAL A 840 -24.44 -23.14 2.39
CA VAL A 840 -25.74 -22.48 2.23
C VAL A 840 -26.84 -23.51 1.98
N ARG A 841 -26.65 -24.46 1.06
CA ARG A 841 -27.58 -25.56 0.80
C ARG A 841 -27.80 -26.44 2.02
N ARG A 842 -26.76 -26.71 2.81
CA ARG A 842 -26.90 -27.46 4.07
C ARG A 842 -27.76 -26.71 5.09
N MET A 843 -27.61 -25.39 5.20
CA MET A 843 -28.50 -24.57 6.03
C MET A 843 -29.93 -24.52 5.47
N GLN A 844 -30.10 -24.55 4.15
CA GLN A 844 -31.40 -24.66 3.49
C GLN A 844 -32.09 -25.99 3.83
N GLU A 845 -31.36 -27.12 3.78
CA GLU A 845 -31.84 -28.45 4.19
C GLU A 845 -32.24 -28.50 5.67
N LYS A 846 -31.50 -27.80 6.53
CA LYS A 846 -31.89 -27.62 7.95
C LYS A 846 -33.15 -26.76 8.12
N GLY A 847 -33.59 -26.02 7.08
CA GLY A 847 -34.83 -25.24 7.08
C GLY A 847 -34.63 -23.72 7.06
N LEU A 848 -33.43 -23.20 6.78
CA LEU A 848 -33.21 -21.77 6.58
C LEU A 848 -33.78 -21.33 5.21
N PRO A 849 -34.65 -20.30 5.15
CA PRO A 849 -35.26 -19.86 3.90
C PRO A 849 -34.22 -19.15 3.01
N ILE A 850 -33.79 -19.82 1.95
CA ILE A 850 -32.68 -19.38 1.10
C ILE A 850 -33.09 -19.27 -0.36
N ALA A 851 -32.58 -18.26 -1.06
CA ALA A 851 -32.48 -18.23 -2.52
C ALA A 851 -31.00 -18.07 -2.94
N ILE A 852 -30.58 -18.83 -3.95
CA ILE A 852 -29.19 -18.83 -4.44
C ILE A 852 -29.17 -18.25 -5.86
N TYR A 853 -28.29 -17.28 -6.11
CA TYR A 853 -28.16 -16.61 -7.41
C TYR A 853 -26.80 -16.90 -8.02
N ARG A 854 -26.75 -17.38 -9.26
CA ARG A 854 -25.51 -17.70 -9.98
C ARG A 854 -25.43 -16.91 -11.28
N PRO A 855 -24.85 -15.70 -11.26
CA PRO A 855 -24.50 -14.99 -12.47
C PRO A 855 -23.26 -15.62 -13.15
N GLY A 856 -23.07 -15.28 -14.42
CA GLY A 856 -21.86 -15.55 -15.19
C GLY A 856 -20.88 -14.39 -15.05
N PHE A 857 -20.11 -14.09 -16.10
CA PHE A 857 -19.24 -12.92 -16.10
C PHE A 857 -20.07 -11.63 -16.08
N ILE A 858 -20.00 -10.91 -14.96
CA ILE A 858 -20.75 -9.68 -14.75
C ILE A 858 -20.04 -8.52 -15.42
N ILE A 859 -20.62 -8.02 -16.50
CA ILE A 859 -20.11 -6.89 -17.27
C ILE A 859 -20.83 -5.58 -16.89
N GLY A 860 -20.44 -4.50 -17.58
CA GLY A 860 -20.95 -3.16 -17.31
C GLY A 860 -22.48 -3.02 -17.42
N ASP A 861 -22.97 -1.96 -16.78
CA ASP A 861 -24.37 -1.56 -16.84
C ASP A 861 -24.76 -1.28 -18.29
N SER A 862 -25.85 -1.89 -18.73
CA SER A 862 -26.26 -1.83 -20.14
C SER A 862 -26.58 -0.41 -20.61
N VAL A 863 -26.91 0.51 -19.69
CA VAL A 863 -27.32 1.90 -19.98
C VAL A 863 -26.19 2.89 -19.70
N THR A 864 -25.49 2.76 -18.58
CA THR A 864 -24.48 3.74 -18.16
C THR A 864 -23.05 3.37 -18.56
N GLY A 865 -22.79 2.09 -18.84
CA GLY A 865 -21.44 1.57 -19.06
C GLY A 865 -20.61 1.39 -17.78
N ALA A 866 -21.16 1.75 -16.61
CA ALA A 866 -20.48 1.57 -15.34
C ALA A 866 -20.09 0.11 -15.14
N SER A 867 -18.80 -0.15 -14.99
CA SER A 867 -18.21 -1.49 -14.99
C SER A 867 -17.05 -1.57 -14.01
N ASN A 868 -16.71 -2.78 -13.58
CA ASN A 868 -15.55 -3.02 -12.74
C ASN A 868 -14.28 -3.12 -13.61
N PRO A 869 -13.34 -2.16 -13.54
CA PRO A 869 -12.13 -2.20 -14.35
C PRO A 869 -11.19 -3.33 -13.93
N ASP A 870 -11.29 -3.77 -12.67
CA ASP A 870 -10.39 -4.75 -12.08
C ASP A 870 -10.84 -6.20 -12.30
N ASP A 871 -12.03 -6.41 -12.87
CA ASP A 871 -12.60 -7.74 -13.07
C ASP A 871 -11.89 -8.52 -14.19
N PHE A 872 -11.93 -9.85 -14.08
CA PHE A 872 -11.26 -10.77 -15.00
C PHE A 872 -11.58 -10.44 -16.46
N ILE A 873 -12.87 -10.31 -16.79
CA ILE A 873 -13.27 -10.15 -18.18
C ILE A 873 -12.90 -8.78 -18.75
N THR A 874 -12.98 -7.73 -17.94
CA THR A 874 -12.56 -6.39 -18.37
C THR A 874 -11.08 -6.39 -18.69
N ARG A 875 -10.26 -6.96 -17.80
CA ARG A 875 -8.81 -7.11 -17.99
C ARG A 875 -8.47 -7.94 -19.23
N TRP A 876 -9.20 -9.04 -19.43
CA TRP A 876 -9.06 -9.90 -20.59
C TRP A 876 -9.34 -9.16 -21.91
N ILE A 877 -10.49 -8.48 -21.99
CA ILE A 877 -10.91 -7.75 -23.20
C ILE A 877 -9.91 -6.63 -23.50
N VAL A 878 -9.59 -5.78 -22.52
CA VAL A 878 -8.63 -4.68 -22.68
C VAL A 878 -7.27 -5.22 -23.10
N GLY A 879 -6.81 -6.27 -22.44
CA GLY A 879 -5.55 -6.93 -22.75
C GLY A 879 -5.45 -7.47 -24.18
N CYS A 880 -6.51 -8.11 -24.67
CA CYS A 880 -6.58 -8.58 -26.04
C CYS A 880 -6.61 -7.41 -27.05
N MET A 881 -7.27 -6.29 -26.69
CA MET A 881 -7.26 -5.07 -27.51
C MET A 881 -5.85 -4.47 -27.61
N GLU A 882 -5.14 -4.36 -26.49
CA GLU A 882 -3.76 -3.87 -26.42
C GLU A 882 -2.79 -4.75 -27.22
N MET A 883 -2.96 -6.07 -27.16
CA MET A 883 -2.14 -7.03 -27.91
C MET A 883 -2.46 -7.09 -29.41
N GLY A 884 -3.65 -6.62 -29.82
CA GLY A 884 -4.15 -6.78 -31.18
C GLY A 884 -4.46 -8.24 -31.58
N THR A 885 -4.48 -9.18 -30.63
CA THR A 885 -4.79 -10.59 -30.85
C THR A 885 -5.69 -11.14 -29.76
N PHE A 886 -6.50 -12.14 -30.11
CA PHE A 886 -7.48 -12.77 -29.22
C PHE A 886 -7.36 -14.29 -29.32
N PRO A 887 -7.33 -15.04 -28.22
CA PRO A 887 -7.11 -16.48 -28.28
C PRO A 887 -8.41 -17.23 -28.61
N ARG A 888 -8.32 -18.25 -29.45
CA ARG A 888 -9.42 -19.16 -29.73
C ARG A 888 -9.52 -20.25 -28.67
N ILE A 889 -10.71 -20.42 -28.08
CA ILE A 889 -11.01 -21.48 -27.10
C ILE A 889 -12.34 -22.13 -27.50
N VAL A 890 -12.31 -23.43 -27.80
CA VAL A 890 -13.42 -24.11 -28.50
C VAL A 890 -14.68 -24.18 -27.64
N ASP A 891 -15.80 -23.73 -28.21
CA ASP A 891 -17.14 -23.77 -27.61
C ASP A 891 -17.21 -23.19 -26.19
N MET A 892 -16.28 -22.30 -25.84
CA MET A 892 -16.30 -21.58 -24.57
C MET A 892 -17.25 -20.39 -24.68
N ARG A 893 -18.14 -20.28 -23.69
CA ARG A 893 -19.07 -19.17 -23.54
C ARG A 893 -18.69 -18.37 -22.32
N PHE A 894 -18.58 -17.05 -22.49
CA PHE A 894 -18.35 -16.16 -21.36
C PHE A 894 -19.63 -15.83 -20.60
N GLU A 895 -20.80 -16.31 -21.05
CA GLU A 895 -22.07 -16.16 -20.33
C GLU A 895 -22.28 -14.75 -19.75
N TYR A 896 -22.06 -13.72 -20.58
CA TYR A 896 -22.07 -12.33 -20.14
C TYR A 896 -23.41 -11.91 -19.56
N CYS A 897 -23.33 -11.26 -18.40
CA CYS A 897 -24.48 -10.76 -17.67
C CYS A 897 -24.26 -9.28 -17.34
N THR A 898 -25.14 -8.41 -17.82
CA THR A 898 -25.08 -6.99 -17.45
C THR A 898 -25.47 -6.80 -15.99
N ILE A 899 -24.74 -5.95 -15.25
CA ILE A 899 -24.97 -5.77 -13.81
C ILE A 899 -26.41 -5.35 -13.49
N ASP A 900 -27.05 -4.57 -14.36
CA ASP A 900 -28.43 -4.16 -14.19
C ASP A 900 -29.42 -5.31 -14.36
N PHE A 901 -29.17 -6.28 -15.24
CA PHE A 901 -29.95 -7.51 -15.30
C PHE A 901 -29.76 -8.36 -14.04
N VAL A 902 -28.51 -8.50 -13.57
CA VAL A 902 -28.20 -9.27 -12.35
C VAL A 902 -28.94 -8.69 -11.14
N CYS A 903 -28.78 -7.39 -10.88
CA CYS A 903 -29.42 -6.76 -9.72
C CYS A 903 -30.94 -6.73 -9.83
N SER A 904 -31.51 -6.50 -11.02
CA SER A 904 -32.97 -6.50 -11.21
C SER A 904 -33.56 -7.89 -10.95
N SER A 905 -32.89 -8.93 -11.43
CA SER A 905 -33.32 -10.31 -11.24
C SER A 905 -33.29 -10.71 -9.76
N VAL A 906 -32.17 -10.45 -9.06
CA VAL A 906 -32.03 -10.73 -7.62
C VAL A 906 -33.15 -10.06 -6.82
N LEU A 907 -33.36 -8.77 -7.03
CA LEU A 907 -34.36 -8.01 -6.27
C LEU A 907 -35.80 -8.38 -6.65
N GLN A 908 -36.06 -8.77 -7.89
CA GLN A 908 -37.37 -9.26 -8.30
C GLN A 908 -37.67 -10.63 -7.69
N ILE A 909 -36.72 -11.56 -7.76
CA ILE A 909 -36.85 -12.88 -7.14
C ILE A 909 -37.04 -12.75 -5.63
N ALA A 910 -36.28 -11.86 -4.98
CA ALA A 910 -36.37 -11.60 -3.55
C ALA A 910 -37.67 -10.91 -3.12
N SER A 911 -38.48 -10.40 -4.04
CA SER A 911 -39.73 -9.71 -3.70
C SER A 911 -40.87 -10.64 -3.32
N GLU A 912 -40.74 -11.96 -3.59
CA GLU A 912 -41.78 -12.94 -3.29
C GLU A 912 -41.22 -14.19 -2.59
N ASN A 913 -41.75 -14.52 -1.41
CA ASN A 913 -41.30 -15.67 -0.62
C ASN A 913 -41.48 -17.03 -1.31
N LYS A 914 -42.37 -17.15 -2.30
CA LYS A 914 -42.55 -18.38 -3.11
C LYS A 914 -41.28 -18.78 -3.87
N ASN A 915 -40.35 -17.84 -4.05
CA ASN A 915 -39.11 -18.03 -4.76
C ASN A 915 -37.96 -18.52 -3.85
N LEU A 916 -38.18 -18.63 -2.53
CA LEU A 916 -37.24 -19.24 -1.61
C LEU A 916 -37.23 -20.78 -1.81
N GLY A 917 -36.15 -21.43 -1.41
CA GLY A 917 -35.96 -22.88 -1.56
C GLY A 917 -35.36 -23.30 -2.90
N GLN A 918 -34.97 -22.36 -3.76
CA GLN A 918 -34.53 -22.62 -5.14
C GLN A 918 -33.22 -21.89 -5.46
N ALA A 919 -32.48 -22.42 -6.44
CA ALA A 919 -31.39 -21.72 -7.09
C ALA A 919 -31.81 -21.12 -8.44
N TYR A 920 -31.06 -20.11 -8.87
CA TYR A 920 -31.35 -19.30 -10.05
C TYR A 920 -30.07 -19.03 -10.85
N HIS A 921 -30.05 -19.43 -12.12
CA HIS A 921 -29.00 -19.08 -13.07
C HIS A 921 -29.35 -17.72 -13.68
N ILE A 922 -28.62 -16.69 -13.26
CA ILE A 922 -28.86 -15.31 -13.68
C ILE A 922 -28.04 -15.03 -14.94
N LEU A 923 -28.44 -15.71 -16.01
CA LEU A 923 -27.76 -15.75 -17.32
C LEU A 923 -28.77 -15.50 -18.44
N SER A 924 -28.33 -15.58 -19.71
CA SER A 924 -29.26 -15.54 -20.84
C SER A 924 -30.14 -16.81 -20.85
N PRO A 925 -31.47 -16.69 -20.76
CA PRO A 925 -32.36 -17.85 -20.95
C PRO A 925 -32.38 -18.35 -22.41
N ASP A 926 -32.00 -17.48 -23.34
CA ASP A 926 -31.86 -17.79 -24.75
C ASP A 926 -30.38 -18.01 -25.07
N ARG A 927 -30.02 -19.28 -25.28
CA ARG A 927 -28.64 -19.67 -25.56
C ARG A 927 -28.07 -18.98 -26.80
N THR A 928 -28.89 -18.59 -27.77
CA THR A 928 -28.40 -17.90 -28.98
C THR A 928 -27.88 -16.49 -28.69
N LYS A 929 -28.21 -15.92 -27.53
CA LYS A 929 -27.76 -14.59 -27.08
C LYS A 929 -26.61 -14.65 -26.08
N SER A 930 -26.25 -15.85 -25.61
CA SER A 930 -25.03 -16.06 -24.85
C SER A 930 -23.85 -16.02 -25.84
N LEU A 931 -22.89 -15.12 -25.60
CA LEU A 931 -21.79 -14.90 -26.53
C LEU A 931 -20.66 -15.90 -26.31
N THR A 932 -20.09 -16.39 -27.42
CA THR A 932 -18.83 -17.13 -27.40
C THR A 932 -17.62 -16.19 -27.42
N VAL A 933 -16.44 -16.79 -27.27
CA VAL A 933 -15.15 -16.15 -27.55
C VAL A 933 -15.14 -15.49 -28.93
N GLU A 934 -15.63 -16.19 -29.95
CA GLU A 934 -15.69 -15.71 -31.33
C GLU A 934 -16.66 -14.53 -31.49
N ASP A 935 -17.84 -14.58 -30.88
CA ASP A 935 -18.81 -13.48 -30.93
C ASP A 935 -18.24 -12.20 -30.31
N THR A 936 -17.42 -12.33 -29.27
CA THR A 936 -16.77 -11.19 -28.59
C THR A 936 -15.81 -10.47 -29.53
N ILE A 937 -15.08 -11.19 -30.39
CA ILE A 937 -14.17 -10.60 -31.38
C ILE A 937 -14.94 -9.79 -32.42
N ILE A 938 -16.11 -10.27 -32.85
CA ILE A 938 -16.98 -9.54 -33.78
C ILE A 938 -17.36 -8.19 -33.17
N LEU A 939 -17.77 -8.19 -31.89
CA LEU A 939 -18.10 -6.94 -31.19
C LEU A 939 -16.90 -5.98 -31.09
N LEU A 940 -15.69 -6.49 -30.83
CA LEU A 940 -14.48 -5.67 -30.78
C LEU A 940 -14.15 -5.04 -32.13
N HIS A 941 -14.29 -5.80 -33.22
CA HIS A 941 -14.07 -5.30 -34.58
C HIS A 941 -15.05 -4.19 -34.91
N GLU A 942 -16.33 -4.40 -34.67
CA GLU A 942 -17.37 -3.39 -34.92
C GLU A 942 -17.19 -2.16 -34.01
N ALA A 943 -16.69 -2.34 -32.79
CA ALA A 943 -16.38 -1.25 -31.87
C ALA A 943 -15.15 -0.42 -32.29
N GLY A 944 -14.38 -0.86 -33.29
CA GLY A 944 -13.22 -0.15 -33.82
C GLY A 944 -11.86 -0.68 -33.36
N TYR A 945 -11.81 -1.86 -32.72
CA TYR A 945 -10.60 -2.49 -32.18
C TYR A 945 -10.37 -3.84 -32.85
N PRO A 946 -9.85 -3.85 -34.09
CA PRO A 946 -9.63 -5.08 -34.82
C PRO A 946 -8.56 -5.93 -34.12
N VAL A 947 -8.95 -7.12 -33.67
CA VAL A 947 -8.04 -8.12 -33.07
C VAL A 947 -7.97 -9.37 -33.95
N ARG A 948 -6.78 -9.94 -34.14
CA ARG A 948 -6.62 -11.18 -34.91
C ARG A 948 -6.80 -12.40 -34.00
N MET A 949 -7.73 -13.29 -34.36
CA MET A 949 -7.88 -14.57 -33.69
C MET A 949 -6.70 -15.50 -33.99
N ILE A 950 -6.11 -16.11 -32.97
CA ILE A 950 -5.02 -17.09 -33.09
C ILE A 950 -5.26 -18.26 -32.12
N ASN A 951 -4.52 -19.37 -32.26
CA ASN A 951 -4.66 -20.49 -31.34
C ASN A 951 -4.28 -20.07 -29.91
N TYR A 952 -4.92 -20.68 -28.91
CA TYR A 952 -4.68 -20.35 -27.51
C TYR A 952 -3.20 -20.44 -27.12
N SER A 953 -2.51 -21.53 -27.48
CA SER A 953 -1.08 -21.72 -27.20
C SER A 953 -0.21 -20.60 -27.80
N ASP A 954 -0.46 -20.22 -29.05
CA ASP A 954 0.29 -19.19 -29.76
C ASP A 954 0.04 -17.81 -29.14
N TRP A 955 -1.18 -17.57 -28.68
CA TRP A 955 -1.57 -16.34 -28.00
C TRP A 955 -0.91 -16.19 -26.65
N VAL A 956 -0.88 -17.26 -25.84
CA VAL A 956 -0.19 -17.26 -24.54
C VAL A 956 1.30 -16.96 -24.74
N GLU A 957 1.93 -17.58 -25.74
CA GLU A 957 3.34 -17.30 -26.07
C GLU A 957 3.55 -15.84 -26.49
N GLN A 958 2.64 -15.28 -27.29
CA GLN A 958 2.67 -13.86 -27.66
C GLN A 958 2.53 -12.95 -26.43
N ALA A 959 1.57 -13.23 -25.54
CA ALA A 959 1.35 -12.46 -24.32
C ALA A 959 2.62 -12.42 -23.47
N VAL A 960 3.26 -13.58 -23.24
CA VAL A 960 4.53 -13.68 -22.50
C VAL A 960 5.63 -12.84 -23.17
N LYS A 961 5.80 -12.94 -24.49
CA LYS A 961 6.85 -12.22 -25.23
C LYS A 961 6.65 -10.71 -25.26
N SER A 962 5.41 -10.23 -25.22
CA SER A 962 5.10 -8.79 -25.24
C SER A 962 5.44 -8.06 -23.93
N GLY A 963 5.96 -8.76 -22.91
CA GLY A 963 6.37 -8.13 -21.66
C GLY A 963 5.19 -7.64 -20.84
N THR A 964 4.12 -8.44 -20.75
CA THR A 964 2.87 -8.13 -20.02
C THR A 964 3.05 -8.05 -18.50
N SER A 965 4.20 -7.64 -17.96
CA SER A 965 4.41 -7.43 -16.53
C SER A 965 3.66 -6.21 -15.97
N GLU A 966 3.16 -5.33 -16.85
CA GLU A 966 2.52 -4.04 -16.49
C GLU A 966 1.17 -3.76 -17.18
N GLY A 967 0.69 -4.66 -18.07
CA GLY A 967 -0.57 -4.49 -18.84
C GLY A 967 -1.81 -5.14 -18.20
N ALA A 968 -2.99 -4.98 -18.81
CA ALA A 968 -4.25 -5.49 -18.25
C ALA A 968 -4.25 -7.01 -17.99
N LEU A 969 -3.52 -7.79 -18.80
CA LEU A 969 -3.36 -9.25 -18.67
C LEU A 969 -2.38 -9.70 -17.59
N ALA A 970 -1.50 -8.81 -17.10
CA ALA A 970 -0.45 -9.19 -16.16
C ALA A 970 -0.96 -10.03 -14.98
N PRO A 971 -2.08 -9.64 -14.32
CA PRO A 971 -2.57 -10.39 -13.17
C PRO A 971 -3.22 -11.74 -13.55
N LEU A 972 -3.54 -11.97 -14.82
CA LEU A 972 -4.22 -13.18 -15.29
C LEU A 972 -3.25 -14.26 -15.76
N MET A 973 -2.00 -13.90 -16.10
CA MET A 973 -1.05 -14.81 -16.75
C MET A 973 -0.83 -16.16 -16.04
N PRO A 974 -0.79 -16.25 -14.70
CA PRO A 974 -0.66 -17.54 -14.02
C PRO A 974 -1.78 -18.53 -14.40
N LEU A 975 -3.04 -18.07 -14.43
CA LEU A 975 -4.20 -18.87 -14.84
C LEU A 975 -4.08 -19.34 -16.30
N LEU A 976 -3.51 -18.50 -17.16
CA LEU A 976 -3.54 -18.69 -18.61
C LEU A 976 -2.43 -19.62 -19.12
N GLN A 977 -1.35 -19.79 -18.34
CA GLN A 977 -0.18 -20.59 -18.72
C GLN A 977 -0.16 -21.98 -18.09
N GLU A 978 -0.81 -22.12 -16.95
CA GLU A 978 -0.69 -23.32 -16.11
C GLU A 978 -1.48 -24.50 -16.69
N ARG A 979 -0.79 -25.58 -17.04
CA ARG A 979 -1.40 -26.85 -17.50
C ARG A 979 -1.93 -27.64 -16.33
N VAL A 980 -3.13 -28.19 -16.49
CA VAL A 980 -3.83 -28.90 -15.41
C VAL A 980 -4.53 -30.18 -15.88
N LEU A 981 -4.81 -30.34 -17.18
CA LEU A 981 -5.37 -31.58 -17.74
C LEU A 981 -4.77 -31.89 -19.12
N GLY A 982 -3.96 -32.93 -19.27
CA GLY A 982 -3.25 -33.16 -20.53
C GLY A 982 -2.37 -31.95 -20.89
N GLU A 983 -2.40 -31.57 -22.16
CA GLU A 983 -1.80 -30.34 -22.65
C GLU A 983 -2.64 -29.08 -22.34
N LEU A 984 -3.82 -29.25 -21.75
CA LEU A 984 -4.77 -28.15 -21.53
C LEU A 984 -4.37 -27.34 -20.30
N THR A 985 -4.31 -26.02 -20.50
CA THR A 985 -4.24 -25.04 -19.44
C THR A 985 -5.51 -25.01 -18.60
N ARG A 986 -5.41 -24.39 -17.42
CA ARG A 986 -6.53 -24.16 -16.51
C ARG A 986 -7.70 -23.48 -17.21
N TRP A 987 -7.38 -22.54 -18.09
CA TRP A 987 -8.38 -21.86 -18.91
C TRP A 987 -8.90 -22.70 -20.09
N GLU A 988 -8.04 -23.48 -20.75
CA GLU A 988 -8.48 -24.43 -21.78
C GLU A 988 -9.38 -25.54 -21.24
N CYS A 989 -9.29 -25.88 -19.95
CA CYS A 989 -10.24 -26.79 -19.31
C CYS A 989 -11.67 -26.22 -19.30
N ALA A 990 -11.86 -24.90 -19.39
CA ALA A 990 -13.19 -24.29 -19.44
C ALA A 990 -13.89 -24.43 -20.82
N GLN A 991 -13.27 -25.12 -21.78
CA GLN A 991 -13.88 -25.47 -23.07
C GLN A 991 -15.20 -26.24 -22.91
N PHE A 992 -16.04 -26.17 -23.94
CA PHE A 992 -17.34 -26.85 -24.00
C PHE A 992 -18.26 -26.47 -22.85
N SER A 993 -18.44 -25.16 -22.61
CA SER A 993 -19.26 -24.67 -21.50
C SER A 993 -20.67 -25.32 -21.53
N PRO A 994 -21.13 -25.89 -20.41
CA PRO A 994 -22.44 -26.54 -20.35
C PRO A 994 -23.55 -25.52 -20.57
N VAL A 995 -24.72 -26.00 -20.98
CA VAL A 995 -25.94 -25.18 -20.97
C VAL A 995 -26.42 -25.03 -19.54
N TYR A 996 -26.36 -23.82 -19.01
CA TYR A 996 -26.96 -23.50 -17.72
C TYR A 996 -28.45 -23.23 -17.92
N GLU A 997 -29.31 -24.16 -17.53
CA GLU A 997 -30.76 -24.01 -17.71
C GLU A 997 -31.29 -22.93 -16.76
N CYS A 998 -32.16 -22.05 -17.26
CA CYS A 998 -32.69 -20.90 -16.51
C CYS A 998 -34.19 -21.06 -16.20
N THR A 999 -34.67 -22.28 -15.95
CA THR A 999 -36.11 -22.59 -15.83
C THR A 999 -36.79 -21.86 -14.66
N ASN A 1000 -36.20 -21.89 -13.47
CA ASN A 1000 -36.65 -21.17 -12.29
C ASN A 1000 -36.52 -19.67 -12.51
N THR A 1001 -35.39 -19.21 -13.09
CA THR A 1001 -35.18 -17.78 -13.40
C THR A 1001 -36.25 -17.24 -14.35
N VAL A 1002 -36.52 -17.93 -15.47
CA VAL A 1002 -37.58 -17.53 -16.42
C VAL A 1002 -38.94 -17.50 -15.74
N ARG A 1003 -39.25 -18.49 -14.92
CA ARG A 1003 -40.52 -18.55 -14.18
C ARG A 1003 -40.66 -17.40 -13.19
N ALA A 1004 -39.61 -17.11 -12.43
CA ALA A 1004 -39.62 -16.07 -11.39
C ALA A 1004 -39.63 -14.65 -11.97
N LEU A 1005 -39.07 -14.45 -13.17
CA LEU A 1005 -39.03 -13.17 -13.87
C LEU A 1005 -40.17 -13.00 -14.89
N ALA A 1006 -41.07 -13.97 -15.00
CA ALA A 1006 -42.19 -13.94 -15.92
C ALA A 1006 -43.05 -12.68 -15.68
N GLY A 1007 -43.24 -11.88 -16.74
CA GLY A 1007 -44.02 -10.64 -16.67
C GLY A 1007 -43.30 -9.45 -16.03
N CYS A 1008 -41.97 -9.50 -15.84
CA CYS A 1008 -41.18 -8.40 -15.27
C CYS A 1008 -40.25 -7.78 -16.32
N PRO A 1009 -40.65 -6.70 -17.02
CA PRO A 1009 -39.86 -6.11 -18.11
C PRO A 1009 -38.48 -5.59 -17.68
N GLU A 1010 -38.38 -5.06 -16.47
CA GLU A 1010 -37.14 -4.47 -15.94
C GLU A 1010 -36.06 -5.52 -15.62
N ALA A 1011 -36.46 -6.77 -15.44
CA ALA A 1011 -35.57 -7.90 -15.13
C ALA A 1011 -35.37 -8.82 -16.34
N GLN A 1012 -35.57 -8.33 -17.57
CA GLN A 1012 -35.26 -9.11 -18.77
C GLN A 1012 -33.77 -9.10 -19.07
N TYR A 1013 -33.28 -10.22 -19.64
CA TYR A 1013 -31.88 -10.34 -20.06
C TYR A 1013 -31.52 -9.27 -21.09
N LYS A 1014 -30.41 -8.57 -20.83
CA LYS A 1014 -29.86 -7.56 -21.74
C LYS A 1014 -28.52 -8.06 -22.28
N PRO A 1015 -28.43 -8.33 -23.59
CA PRO A 1015 -27.22 -8.91 -24.19
C PRO A 1015 -26.04 -7.94 -24.11
N PHE A 1016 -24.84 -8.50 -24.05
CA PHE A 1016 -23.64 -7.74 -24.35
C PHE A 1016 -23.64 -7.37 -25.82
N THR A 1017 -23.66 -6.08 -26.13
CA THR A 1017 -23.72 -5.58 -27.49
C THR A 1017 -22.59 -4.58 -27.69
N ILE A 1018 -22.35 -4.23 -28.95
CA ILE A 1018 -21.42 -3.17 -29.32
C ILE A 1018 -21.67 -1.85 -28.57
N ASP A 1019 -22.94 -1.49 -28.34
CA ASP A 1019 -23.30 -0.26 -27.64
C ASP A 1019 -22.95 -0.34 -26.15
N VAL A 1020 -23.13 -1.50 -25.52
CA VAL A 1020 -22.74 -1.73 -24.13
C VAL A 1020 -21.21 -1.70 -23.99
N LEU A 1021 -20.48 -2.31 -24.92
CA LEU A 1021 -19.03 -2.24 -24.98
C LEU A 1021 -18.54 -0.79 -25.13
N ARG A 1022 -19.05 -0.04 -26.13
CA ARG A 1022 -18.69 1.37 -26.34
C ARG A 1022 -18.98 2.25 -25.14
N ARG A 1023 -20.12 2.04 -24.47
CA ARG A 1023 -20.44 2.75 -23.22
C ARG A 1023 -19.48 2.38 -22.09
N SER A 1024 -19.10 1.11 -21.97
CA SER A 1024 -18.13 0.66 -20.97
C SER A 1024 -16.76 1.28 -21.22
N MET A 1025 -16.32 1.33 -22.47
CA MET A 1025 -15.08 2.01 -22.86
C MET A 1025 -15.11 3.51 -22.57
N ALA A 1026 -16.22 4.19 -22.92
CA ALA A 1026 -16.40 5.59 -22.59
C ALA A 1026 -16.37 5.83 -21.07
N PHE A 1027 -16.92 4.90 -20.28
CA PHE A 1027 -16.84 4.93 -18.83
C PHE A 1027 -15.40 4.72 -18.33
N TRP A 1028 -14.66 3.73 -18.85
CA TRP A 1028 -13.25 3.49 -18.50
C TRP A 1028 -12.39 4.70 -18.77
N LYS A 1029 -12.55 5.32 -19.95
CA LYS A 1029 -11.84 6.53 -20.35
C LYS A 1029 -12.20 7.70 -19.45
N ARG A 1030 -13.49 7.95 -19.22
CA ARG A 1030 -13.98 9.03 -18.34
C ARG A 1030 -13.45 8.91 -16.91
N LYS A 1031 -13.36 7.68 -16.40
CA LYS A 1031 -12.89 7.38 -15.03
C LYS A 1031 -11.36 7.18 -14.94
N GLY A 1032 -10.64 7.25 -16.06
CA GLY A 1032 -9.18 7.06 -16.10
C GLY A 1032 -8.73 5.64 -15.78
N PHE A 1033 -9.56 4.63 -16.06
CA PHE A 1033 -9.21 3.22 -15.83
C PHE A 1033 -8.37 2.63 -16.95
N TYR A 1034 -8.76 2.91 -18.20
CA TYR A 1034 -8.08 2.46 -19.41
C TYR A 1034 -8.18 3.56 -20.47
N ASP A 1035 -7.13 3.76 -21.27
CA ASP A 1035 -7.14 4.65 -22.44
C ASP A 1035 -7.39 3.84 -23.73
N VAL A 1036 -8.42 2.99 -23.68
CA VAL A 1036 -8.91 2.27 -24.86
C VAL A 1036 -10.02 3.02 -25.53
#